data_AF-K5WQJ2-F1
#
_entry.id   AF-K5WQJ2-F1
#
_cell.length_a   1.000
_cell.length_b   1.000
_cell.length_c   1.000
_cell.angle_alpha   90.00
_cell.angle_beta   90.00
_cell.angle_gamma   90.00
#
_symmetry.space_group_name_H-M   'P 1'
#
loop_
_entity.id
_entity.type
_entity.pdbx_description
1 polymer ?
#
loop_
_entity_poly.entity_id
_entity_poly.type
_entity_poly.pdbx_seq_one_letter_code
_entity_poly.pdbx_strand_id
1 'polypeptide(L)'
;MFVKSETSTVPLNSTFNMIDPLYAWKGEYVGETEELLKTAISSMYKESLEGQKAWKNFCAIFQGSGTGKSRLVDKLAESVFTIPLVLRPTQDRGHPPGDTGGPYPPHVFFSKEYPCEKYESVDRITRRYLLFMLKTISFARDWVNDYLKAGHGAANIAADWRKYLGPPRSPNRESMHAKACDRSIPEEFEDIFSIPEDTFIEVIAKRVERFIKTVSQNISHDTESNPSIVFYFDEAQHLIENTVTRRGQTKRTAYQCLCRAFTYMYRAPVFGLFIGAYSQLCEFTPAPNYWSSRPFTPLLDERDDNINAPFVELPFDLWKEPNIVTEGTHTAKDICSMKFMARFGRPLFWTLTDSRGEYTAMLTAESKLRLESLYDICDIYNPEGAIIFMELIPLLAARVDFTLASNRTEAIHLDKLLVTNAMRTVYSVPQHLQYLCSGYPSEPFLAEAAARMLFKHLHSDLMETKVLITKYEDDVPSAVKHWFSQGLIDQGRRESLVARVLFTLAHDIAILKMVGRCDRKISFSEMVPVIKFLKALIGEDFINDVLAARPANLKGDPLKDVFKNAYVHFTQFSKASNKFTITEETAYLLFTRGAAIQGYGKLPAEHLVLPIWICGDDDAGNPDRWHMTAMFIQVGNDSVFNEEQFESFTQNEGDKRPYITLAMHLVGTPEKDQVSPHSESATTQFPPRTSSAHPRYEISLEGCSSSVYNVISKKSESSYSTILADRGMLPEHPRGGKFLAATKRMKPFWEPESFDWASMKREGRSQAARDNEDHDDERDVTMDDSDENEN
;
A
#
# COMPACT_ATOMS: atom_id res chain seq x y z
N MET A 1 -20.20 39.13 -13.54
CA MET A 1 -19.52 39.56 -14.78
C MET A 1 -18.13 40.04 -14.38
N PHE A 2 -17.17 39.12 -14.22
CA PHE A 2 -15.75 39.44 -14.15
C PHE A 2 -14.97 38.26 -14.74
N VAL A 3 -13.97 38.64 -15.53
CA VAL A 3 -13.30 37.93 -16.61
C VAL A 3 -12.43 36.77 -16.10
N LYS A 4 -12.56 35.59 -16.71
CA LYS A 4 -11.56 34.51 -16.62
C LYS A 4 -10.26 35.01 -17.23
N SER A 5 -9.22 35.21 -16.43
CA SER A 5 -7.87 35.37 -16.95
C SER A 5 -7.31 33.99 -17.33
N GLU A 6 -7.25 33.74 -18.63
CA GLU A 6 -6.39 32.72 -19.21
C GLU A 6 -4.95 33.07 -18.89
N THR A 7 -4.35 32.36 -17.93
CA THR A 7 -2.90 32.29 -17.80
C THR A 7 -2.47 30.90 -18.26
N SER A 8 -2.00 30.87 -19.50
CA SER A 8 -1.28 29.77 -20.12
C SER A 8 -0.04 29.48 -19.27
N THR A 9 -0.12 28.50 -18.37
CA THR A 9 1.06 27.84 -17.83
C THR A 9 1.56 26.86 -18.88
N VAL A 10 2.59 27.29 -19.60
CA VAL A 10 3.37 26.45 -20.50
C VAL A 10 3.88 25.26 -19.67
N PRO A 11 3.57 24.00 -20.01
CA PRO A 11 4.18 22.86 -19.36
C PRO A 11 5.68 22.92 -19.66
N LEU A 12 6.51 22.83 -18.64
CA LEU A 12 7.94 22.52 -18.77
C LEU A 12 8.08 21.12 -19.39
N ASN A 13 7.90 21.05 -20.71
CA ASN A 13 8.33 19.96 -21.56
C ASN A 13 9.85 19.95 -21.58
N SER A 14 10.45 19.47 -20.48
CA SER A 14 11.77 18.88 -20.55
C SER A 14 11.60 17.43 -21.04
N THR A 15 12.29 17.14 -22.12
CA THR A 15 12.37 15.89 -22.86
C THR A 15 12.89 14.73 -22.00
N PHE A 16 12.07 14.24 -21.07
CA PHE A 16 12.21 12.88 -20.56
C PHE A 16 11.57 11.95 -21.59
N ASN A 17 12.39 11.20 -22.33
CA ASN A 17 11.95 10.04 -23.08
C ASN A 17 11.35 9.04 -22.07
N MET A 18 10.07 9.21 -21.72
CA MET A 18 9.36 8.32 -20.82
C MET A 18 9.32 6.92 -21.42
N ILE A 19 9.78 5.99 -20.62
CA ILE A 19 10.15 4.62 -20.97
C ILE A 19 8.90 3.78 -21.23
N ASP A 20 8.87 3.10 -22.39
CA ASP A 20 7.74 2.29 -22.84
C ASP A 20 7.71 0.90 -22.17
N PRO A 21 6.67 0.56 -21.37
CA PRO A 21 6.50 -0.75 -20.76
C PRO A 21 6.27 -1.90 -21.75
N LEU A 22 6.16 -1.63 -23.05
CA LEU A 22 6.11 -2.63 -24.14
C LEU A 22 7.18 -3.72 -24.03
N TYR A 23 8.36 -3.39 -23.51
CA TYR A 23 9.48 -4.35 -23.44
C TYR A 23 9.30 -5.34 -22.29
N ALA A 24 8.79 -4.88 -21.15
CA ALA A 24 8.37 -5.79 -20.07
C ALA A 24 7.22 -6.69 -20.53
N TRP A 25 6.28 -6.16 -21.33
CA TRP A 25 5.16 -6.93 -21.88
C TRP A 25 5.59 -8.09 -22.80
N LYS A 26 6.70 -7.93 -23.53
CA LYS A 26 7.26 -8.98 -24.39
C LYS A 26 8.02 -10.07 -23.62
N GLY A 27 8.30 -9.86 -22.34
CA GLY A 27 8.92 -10.87 -21.48
C GLY A 27 8.02 -12.10 -21.33
N GLU A 28 8.65 -13.25 -21.07
CA GLU A 28 7.95 -14.48 -20.76
C GLU A 28 7.06 -14.30 -19.51
N TYR A 29 5.85 -14.86 -19.54
CA TYR A 29 4.98 -14.89 -18.37
C TYR A 29 5.52 -15.93 -17.38
N VAL A 30 5.74 -15.52 -16.13
CA VAL A 30 6.23 -16.40 -15.07
C VAL A 30 5.14 -16.54 -14.02
N GLY A 31 4.97 -17.75 -13.48
CA GLY A 31 3.96 -18.09 -12.47
C GLY A 31 2.70 -18.74 -13.07
N GLU A 32 1.75 -19.05 -12.19
CA GLU A 32 0.50 -19.77 -12.51
C GLU A 32 -0.75 -19.00 -12.02
N THR A 33 -0.65 -17.66 -11.87
CA THR A 33 -1.74 -16.85 -11.32
C THR A 33 -2.98 -16.85 -12.22
N GLU A 34 -2.83 -17.12 -13.53
CA GLU A 34 -3.94 -17.27 -14.46
C GLU A 34 -4.87 -18.44 -14.09
N GLU A 35 -4.33 -19.53 -13.55
CA GLU A 35 -5.14 -20.68 -13.11
C GLU A 35 -5.90 -20.35 -11.81
N LEU A 36 -5.31 -19.53 -10.94
CA LEU A 36 -6.01 -18.99 -9.77
C LEU A 36 -7.16 -18.07 -10.18
N LEU A 37 -6.93 -17.15 -11.13
CA LEU A 37 -7.97 -16.28 -11.67
C LEU A 37 -9.09 -17.09 -12.36
N LYS A 38 -8.73 -18.11 -13.15
CA LYS A 38 -9.68 -19.01 -13.79
C LYS A 38 -10.56 -19.71 -12.75
N THR A 39 -9.96 -20.25 -11.70
CA THR A 39 -10.68 -20.90 -10.58
C THR A 39 -11.65 -19.94 -9.90
N ALA A 40 -11.22 -18.70 -9.65
CA ALA A 40 -12.09 -17.67 -9.06
C ALA A 40 -13.28 -17.33 -9.98
N ILE A 41 -13.03 -17.13 -11.28
CA ILE A 41 -14.07 -16.86 -12.28
C ILE A 41 -15.10 -18.00 -12.33
N SER A 42 -14.65 -19.25 -12.37
CA SER A 42 -15.52 -20.42 -12.40
C SER A 42 -16.39 -20.51 -11.14
N SER A 43 -15.82 -20.22 -9.96
CA SER A 43 -16.56 -20.21 -8.69
C SER A 43 -17.64 -19.13 -8.69
N MET A 44 -17.27 -17.89 -9.05
CA MET A 44 -18.22 -16.76 -9.10
C MET A 44 -19.33 -16.99 -10.14
N TYR A 45 -18.97 -17.57 -11.29
CA TYR A 45 -19.92 -17.90 -12.35
C TYR A 45 -20.94 -18.96 -11.90
N LYS A 46 -20.50 -20.04 -11.23
CA LYS A 46 -21.40 -21.07 -10.69
C LYS A 46 -22.40 -20.49 -9.69
N GLU A 47 -21.93 -19.68 -8.75
CA GLU A 47 -22.83 -19.00 -7.79
C GLU A 47 -23.86 -18.11 -8.49
N SER A 48 -23.45 -17.41 -9.56
CA SER A 48 -24.35 -16.58 -10.36
C SER A 48 -25.46 -17.41 -11.03
N LEU A 49 -25.12 -18.59 -11.55
CA LEU A 49 -26.08 -19.49 -12.22
C LEU A 49 -27.05 -20.12 -11.23
N GLU A 50 -26.54 -20.71 -10.14
CA GLU A 50 -27.34 -21.42 -9.13
C GLU A 50 -28.35 -20.50 -8.45
N GLY A 51 -27.92 -19.28 -8.08
CA GLY A 51 -28.80 -18.31 -7.43
C GLY A 51 -29.67 -17.49 -8.40
N GLN A 52 -29.48 -17.64 -9.72
CA GLN A 52 -30.03 -16.73 -10.74
C GLN A 52 -29.84 -15.25 -10.38
N LYS A 53 -28.72 -14.92 -9.71
CA LYS A 53 -28.49 -13.60 -9.13
C LYS A 53 -27.97 -12.66 -10.21
N ALA A 54 -28.76 -11.65 -10.56
CA ALA A 54 -28.28 -10.53 -11.36
C ALA A 54 -27.07 -9.86 -10.64
N TRP A 55 -26.13 -9.31 -11.40
CA TRP A 55 -24.90 -8.63 -10.92
C TRP A 55 -23.75 -9.53 -10.45
N LYS A 56 -23.89 -10.87 -10.50
CA LYS A 56 -22.80 -11.83 -10.20
C LYS A 56 -22.03 -12.35 -11.42
N ASN A 57 -22.32 -11.86 -12.62
CA ASN A 57 -21.67 -12.29 -13.87
C ASN A 57 -20.47 -11.42 -14.30
N PHE A 58 -19.90 -10.67 -13.36
CA PHE A 58 -18.66 -9.94 -13.57
C PHE A 58 -17.93 -9.72 -12.24
N CYS A 59 -16.63 -9.44 -12.30
CA CYS A 59 -15.85 -9.01 -11.14
C CYS A 59 -14.84 -7.94 -11.57
N ALA A 60 -14.22 -7.30 -10.59
CA ALA A 60 -13.15 -6.36 -10.84
C ALA A 60 -11.80 -6.91 -10.40
N ILE A 61 -10.71 -6.43 -11.01
CA ILE A 61 -9.33 -6.76 -10.67
C ILE A 61 -8.63 -5.46 -10.25
N PHE A 62 -8.27 -5.36 -8.97
CA PHE A 62 -7.69 -4.14 -8.39
C PHE A 62 -6.31 -4.38 -7.84
N GLN A 63 -5.36 -3.59 -8.33
CA GLN A 63 -4.04 -3.56 -7.73
C GLN A 63 -3.25 -2.33 -8.17
N GLY A 64 -2.24 -1.94 -7.39
CA GLY A 64 -1.27 -0.91 -7.78
C GLY A 64 -0.57 -1.23 -9.11
N SER A 65 0.00 -0.20 -9.74
CA SER A 65 0.74 -0.34 -11.01
C SER A 65 1.89 -1.34 -10.89
N GLY A 66 2.25 -2.00 -12.01
CA GLY A 66 3.40 -2.91 -12.09
C GLY A 66 3.20 -4.33 -11.57
N THR A 67 2.01 -4.67 -11.07
CA THR A 67 1.67 -6.02 -10.57
C THR A 67 1.27 -7.04 -11.63
N GLY A 68 1.19 -6.64 -12.90
CA GLY A 68 0.87 -7.57 -13.99
C GLY A 68 -0.61 -7.79 -14.27
N LYS A 69 -1.52 -6.95 -13.75
CA LYS A 69 -2.98 -6.99 -14.01
C LYS A 69 -3.38 -7.36 -15.45
N SER A 70 -3.01 -6.50 -16.41
CA SER A 70 -3.36 -6.69 -17.83
C SER A 70 -2.68 -7.93 -18.41
N ARG A 71 -1.46 -8.23 -17.94
CA ARG A 71 -0.66 -9.36 -18.41
C ARG A 71 -1.23 -10.71 -17.93
N LEU A 72 -1.79 -10.75 -16.71
CA LEU A 72 -2.52 -11.89 -16.16
C LEU A 72 -3.72 -12.25 -17.04
N VAL A 73 -4.54 -11.27 -17.42
CA VAL A 73 -5.74 -11.54 -18.23
C VAL A 73 -5.37 -11.84 -19.69
N ASP A 74 -4.30 -11.24 -20.22
CA ASP A 74 -3.75 -11.62 -21.52
C ASP A 74 -3.23 -13.08 -21.52
N LYS A 75 -2.67 -13.56 -20.40
CA LYS A 75 -2.26 -14.96 -20.23
C LYS A 75 -3.48 -15.89 -20.11
N LEU A 76 -4.51 -15.50 -19.32
CA LEU A 76 -5.78 -16.23 -19.23
C LEU A 76 -6.43 -16.45 -20.61
N ALA A 77 -6.30 -15.46 -21.51
CA ALA A 77 -6.83 -15.54 -22.86
C ALA A 77 -6.19 -16.63 -23.75
N GLU A 78 -5.11 -17.29 -23.31
CA GLU A 78 -4.58 -18.49 -23.98
C GLU A 78 -5.44 -19.74 -23.73
N SER A 79 -6.13 -19.82 -22.58
CA SER A 79 -6.95 -20.98 -22.20
C SER A 79 -8.45 -20.70 -22.12
N VAL A 80 -8.85 -19.42 -22.09
CA VAL A 80 -10.26 -18.98 -22.03
C VAL A 80 -10.57 -18.04 -23.18
N PHE A 81 -11.65 -18.31 -23.93
CA PHE A 81 -12.04 -17.48 -25.08
C PHE A 81 -12.44 -16.08 -24.61
N THR A 82 -11.65 -15.08 -25.01
CA THR A 82 -11.68 -13.74 -24.40
C THR A 82 -11.92 -12.64 -25.42
N ILE A 83 -12.80 -11.68 -25.12
CA ILE A 83 -13.03 -10.47 -25.90
C ILE A 83 -12.36 -9.29 -25.17
N PRO A 84 -11.22 -8.78 -25.68
CA PRO A 84 -10.40 -7.81 -24.97
C PRO A 84 -10.77 -6.36 -25.31
N LEU A 85 -10.86 -5.48 -24.32
CA LEU A 85 -10.97 -4.03 -24.50
C LEU A 85 -9.95 -3.30 -23.63
N VAL A 86 -9.22 -2.35 -24.21
CA VAL A 86 -8.32 -1.44 -23.49
C VAL A 86 -8.83 -0.02 -23.69
N LEU A 87 -9.36 0.57 -22.62
CA LEU A 87 -10.07 1.85 -22.65
C LEU A 87 -9.18 3.07 -22.44
N ARG A 88 -7.86 2.89 -22.51
CA ARG A 88 -6.91 3.99 -22.43
C ARG A 88 -7.12 5.00 -23.56
N PRO A 89 -7.10 6.32 -23.29
CA PRO A 89 -7.05 7.33 -24.33
C PRO A 89 -5.88 7.10 -25.29
N THR A 90 -6.09 7.31 -26.59
CA THR A 90 -5.07 7.01 -27.61
C THR A 90 -3.83 7.89 -27.51
N GLN A 91 -3.93 9.03 -26.83
CA GLN A 91 -2.85 9.99 -26.57
C GLN A 91 -1.97 9.61 -25.37
N ASP A 92 -2.48 8.76 -24.47
CA ASP A 92 -1.73 8.30 -23.30
C ASP A 92 -0.67 7.26 -23.73
N ARG A 93 0.50 7.34 -23.09
CA ARG A 93 1.71 6.57 -23.38
C ARG A 93 1.87 5.33 -22.50
N GLY A 94 0.90 5.02 -21.63
CA GLY A 94 0.88 3.76 -20.87
C GLY A 94 0.82 2.51 -21.77
N HIS A 95 1.10 1.34 -21.18
CA HIS A 95 0.95 0.02 -21.84
C HIS A 95 -0.05 -0.88 -21.08
N PRO A 96 -0.88 -1.71 -21.75
CA PRO A 96 -1.00 -1.90 -23.21
C PRO A 96 -1.76 -0.75 -23.88
N PRO A 97 -1.39 -0.26 -25.07
CA PRO A 97 -1.98 0.96 -25.64
C PRO A 97 -3.51 0.83 -25.83
N GLY A 98 -4.22 1.96 -25.83
CA GLY A 98 -5.67 1.99 -26.03
C GLY A 98 -6.11 1.44 -27.38
N ASP A 99 -7.25 0.73 -27.38
CA ASP A 99 -7.85 0.16 -28.58
C ASP A 99 -8.41 1.23 -29.53
N THR A 100 -8.37 0.92 -30.82
CA THR A 100 -8.95 1.69 -31.92
C THR A 100 -10.20 1.00 -32.47
N GLY A 101 -11.02 1.73 -33.23
CA GLY A 101 -12.25 1.15 -33.81
C GLY A 101 -13.00 2.15 -34.69
N GLY A 102 -12.63 2.23 -35.96
CA GLY A 102 -13.30 3.11 -36.93
C GLY A 102 -13.31 4.59 -36.48
N PRO A 103 -14.38 5.36 -36.76
CA PRO A 103 -14.43 6.79 -36.40
C PRO A 103 -14.52 7.04 -34.89
N TYR A 104 -14.91 6.05 -34.09
CA TYR A 104 -15.11 6.18 -32.63
C TYR A 104 -14.45 5.01 -31.90
N PRO A 105 -13.22 5.18 -31.37
CA PRO A 105 -12.57 4.13 -30.59
C PRO A 105 -13.36 3.79 -29.32
N PRO A 106 -13.20 2.58 -28.73
CA PRO A 106 -13.98 2.14 -27.58
C PRO A 106 -14.01 3.15 -26.41
N HIS A 107 -12.88 3.77 -26.07
CA HIS A 107 -12.82 4.78 -25.00
C HIS A 107 -13.74 5.98 -25.26
N VAL A 108 -13.90 6.40 -26.52
CA VAL A 108 -14.84 7.47 -26.92
C VAL A 108 -16.26 6.93 -26.96
N PHE A 109 -16.47 5.71 -27.46
CA PHE A 109 -17.80 5.10 -27.55
C PHE A 109 -18.50 5.02 -26.18
N PHE A 110 -17.75 4.62 -25.15
CA PHE A 110 -18.30 4.54 -23.79
C PHE A 110 -18.35 5.90 -23.08
N SER A 111 -17.76 6.97 -23.63
CA SER A 111 -17.76 8.30 -23.00
C SER A 111 -18.92 9.19 -23.46
N LYS A 112 -19.05 10.35 -22.80
CA LYS A 112 -19.96 11.44 -23.20
C LYS A 112 -19.58 12.08 -24.54
N GLU A 113 -18.38 11.84 -25.05
CA GLU A 113 -17.86 12.42 -26.29
C GLU A 113 -18.41 11.69 -27.52
N TYR A 114 -18.99 10.49 -27.34
CA TYR A 114 -19.69 9.81 -28.40
C TYR A 114 -20.83 10.68 -28.95
N PRO A 115 -20.84 11.01 -30.25
CA PRO A 115 -21.86 11.86 -30.84
C PRO A 115 -23.17 11.09 -30.99
N CYS A 116 -23.91 11.04 -29.89
CA CYS A 116 -25.31 10.66 -29.84
C CYS A 116 -26.19 11.90 -30.07
N GLU A 117 -27.45 11.66 -30.47
CA GLU A 117 -28.46 12.71 -30.47
C GLU A 117 -28.48 13.34 -29.08
N LYS A 118 -28.40 14.68 -29.00
CA LYS A 118 -28.42 15.40 -27.73
C LYS A 118 -29.57 14.80 -26.89
N TYR A 119 -29.24 14.21 -25.74
CA TYR A 119 -30.15 13.70 -24.69
C TYR A 119 -30.59 12.21 -24.76
N GLU A 120 -29.68 11.23 -24.66
CA GLU A 120 -30.05 9.82 -24.42
C GLU A 120 -30.39 9.52 -22.95
N SER A 121 -31.41 8.69 -22.70
CA SER A 121 -31.73 8.15 -21.37
C SER A 121 -30.72 7.07 -20.94
N VAL A 122 -30.65 6.77 -19.64
CA VAL A 122 -29.83 5.67 -19.08
C VAL A 122 -30.12 4.35 -19.80
N ASP A 123 -31.38 4.07 -20.11
CA ASP A 123 -31.79 2.82 -20.77
C ASP A 123 -31.29 2.75 -22.20
N ARG A 124 -31.37 3.85 -22.95
CA ARG A 124 -30.86 3.91 -24.32
C ARG A 124 -29.35 3.70 -24.36
N ILE A 125 -28.61 4.31 -23.41
CA ILE A 125 -27.16 4.10 -23.26
C ILE A 125 -26.86 2.64 -22.90
N THR A 126 -27.59 2.07 -21.94
CA THR A 126 -27.41 0.66 -21.51
C THR A 126 -27.67 -0.30 -22.68
N ARG A 127 -28.73 -0.09 -23.46
CA ARG A 127 -29.06 -0.89 -24.66
C ARG A 127 -27.99 -0.77 -25.74
N ARG A 128 -27.41 0.42 -25.93
CA ARG A 128 -26.28 0.65 -26.83
C ARG A 128 -25.03 -0.13 -26.40
N TYR A 129 -24.73 -0.18 -25.12
CA TYR A 129 -23.62 -0.99 -24.59
C TYR A 129 -23.88 -2.49 -24.73
N LEU A 130 -25.12 -2.95 -24.52
CA LEU A 130 -25.51 -4.33 -24.80
C LEU A 130 -25.29 -4.67 -26.29
N LEU A 131 -25.73 -3.80 -27.21
CA LEU A 131 -25.51 -3.99 -28.65
C LEU A 131 -24.04 -4.07 -29.01
N PHE A 132 -23.20 -3.23 -28.42
CA PHE A 132 -21.74 -3.30 -28.61
C PHE A 132 -21.22 -4.71 -28.29
N MET A 133 -21.60 -5.28 -27.14
CA MET A 133 -21.17 -6.62 -26.72
C MET A 133 -21.75 -7.73 -27.61
N LEU A 134 -23.02 -7.61 -28.03
CA LEU A 134 -23.62 -8.58 -28.95
C LEU A 134 -22.95 -8.58 -30.33
N LYS A 135 -22.50 -7.41 -30.81
CA LYS A 135 -21.79 -7.29 -32.09
C LYS A 135 -20.38 -7.86 -32.03
N THR A 136 -19.65 -7.69 -30.93
CA THR A 136 -18.34 -8.36 -30.76
C THR A 136 -18.50 -9.88 -30.71
N ILE A 137 -19.54 -10.38 -30.03
CA ILE A 137 -19.88 -11.82 -30.03
C ILE A 137 -20.29 -12.29 -31.43
N SER A 138 -21.03 -11.49 -32.19
CA SER A 138 -21.39 -11.80 -33.58
C SER A 138 -20.16 -11.91 -34.48
N PHE A 139 -19.21 -10.97 -34.35
CA PHE A 139 -17.93 -11.05 -35.05
C PHE A 139 -17.13 -12.30 -34.64
N ALA A 140 -17.09 -12.64 -33.35
CA ALA A 140 -16.46 -13.86 -32.86
C ALA A 140 -17.17 -15.12 -33.40
N ARG A 141 -18.50 -15.13 -33.47
CA ARG A 141 -19.29 -16.23 -34.05
C ARG A 141 -18.91 -16.50 -35.50
N ASP A 142 -18.80 -15.45 -36.31
CA ASP A 142 -18.44 -15.56 -37.72
C ASP A 142 -17.05 -16.23 -37.84
N TRP A 143 -16.08 -15.76 -37.04
CA TRP A 143 -14.74 -16.34 -36.99
C TRP A 143 -14.72 -17.79 -36.50
N VAL A 144 -15.42 -18.11 -35.40
CA VAL A 144 -15.51 -19.47 -34.83
C VAL A 144 -16.10 -20.45 -35.87
N ASN A 145 -17.15 -20.04 -36.57
CA ASN A 145 -17.77 -20.87 -37.60
C ASN A 145 -16.80 -21.16 -38.75
N ASP A 146 -16.06 -20.16 -39.21
CA ASP A 146 -15.09 -20.34 -40.29
C ASP A 146 -13.87 -21.15 -39.84
N TYR A 147 -13.43 -20.97 -38.60
CA TYR A 147 -12.38 -21.75 -37.97
C TYR A 147 -12.74 -23.25 -37.89
N LEU A 148 -13.96 -23.57 -37.44
CA LEU A 148 -14.44 -24.96 -37.40
C LEU A 148 -14.64 -25.55 -38.80
N LYS A 149 -15.17 -24.77 -39.76
CA LYS A 149 -15.31 -25.21 -41.17
C LYS A 149 -13.96 -25.51 -41.84
N ALA A 150 -12.90 -24.81 -41.45
CA ALA A 150 -11.54 -25.09 -41.92
C ALA A 150 -10.93 -26.38 -41.33
N GLY A 151 -11.67 -27.10 -40.47
CA GLY A 151 -11.25 -28.38 -39.90
C GLY A 151 -10.42 -28.26 -38.62
N HIS A 152 -10.31 -27.07 -38.04
CA HIS A 152 -9.65 -26.90 -36.75
C HIS A 152 -10.55 -27.38 -35.61
N GLY A 153 -9.95 -28.03 -34.60
CA GLY A 153 -10.67 -28.50 -33.41
C GLY A 153 -10.88 -27.39 -32.36
N ALA A 154 -11.89 -27.55 -31.51
CA ALA A 154 -12.23 -26.59 -30.45
C ALA A 154 -11.16 -26.47 -29.35
N ALA A 155 -10.25 -27.45 -29.20
CA ALA A 155 -9.28 -27.50 -28.11
C ALA A 155 -8.37 -26.26 -28.02
N ASN A 156 -7.96 -25.68 -29.16
CA ASN A 156 -7.04 -24.54 -29.21
C ASN A 156 -7.74 -23.22 -29.56
N ILE A 157 -9.08 -23.21 -29.60
CA ILE A 157 -9.86 -22.09 -30.15
C ILE A 157 -9.61 -20.77 -29.42
N ALA A 158 -9.39 -20.82 -28.10
CA ALA A 158 -9.08 -19.63 -27.28
C ALA A 158 -7.72 -19.03 -27.65
N ALA A 159 -6.67 -19.85 -27.68
CA ALA A 159 -5.32 -19.43 -28.04
C ALA A 159 -5.24 -18.87 -29.47
N ASP A 160 -5.89 -19.55 -30.43
CA ASP A 160 -5.90 -19.12 -31.83
C ASP A 160 -6.76 -17.87 -32.05
N TRP A 161 -7.86 -17.70 -31.30
CA TRP A 161 -8.65 -16.47 -31.27
C TRP A 161 -7.83 -15.29 -30.73
N ARG A 162 -7.14 -15.47 -29.59
CA ARG A 162 -6.24 -14.46 -29.02
C ARG A 162 -5.17 -14.06 -30.02
N LYS A 163 -4.55 -15.03 -30.69
CA LYS A 163 -3.53 -14.79 -31.72
C LYS A 163 -4.10 -14.08 -32.95
N TYR A 164 -5.31 -14.45 -33.37
CA TYR A 164 -6.01 -13.81 -34.48
C TYR A 164 -6.32 -12.35 -34.18
N LEU A 165 -6.84 -12.04 -32.98
CA LEU A 165 -7.05 -10.67 -32.54
C LEU A 165 -5.72 -9.92 -32.44
N GLY A 166 -4.73 -10.46 -31.73
CA GLY A 166 -3.45 -9.81 -31.51
C GLY A 166 -3.51 -8.64 -30.50
N PRO A 167 -2.39 -7.89 -30.34
CA PRO A 167 -2.31 -6.79 -29.39
C PRO A 167 -3.23 -5.61 -29.79
N PRO A 168 -3.48 -4.65 -28.89
CA PRO A 168 -4.27 -3.46 -29.24
C PRO A 168 -3.76 -2.78 -30.52
N ARG A 169 -4.69 -2.25 -31.32
CA ARG A 169 -4.46 -1.61 -32.64
C ARG A 169 -4.01 -2.55 -33.76
N SER A 170 -4.13 -3.86 -33.57
CA SER A 170 -4.01 -4.82 -34.67
C SER A 170 -5.21 -4.74 -35.62
N PRO A 171 -5.07 -5.11 -36.91
CA PRO A 171 -6.15 -4.98 -37.90
C PRO A 171 -7.43 -5.73 -37.55
N ASN A 172 -7.32 -6.98 -37.07
CA ASN A 172 -8.49 -7.81 -36.75
C ASN A 172 -9.23 -7.30 -35.51
N ARG A 173 -8.48 -6.87 -34.48
CA ARG A 173 -9.05 -6.28 -33.27
C ARG A 173 -9.71 -4.94 -33.56
N GLU A 174 -9.08 -4.10 -34.38
CA GLU A 174 -9.68 -2.85 -34.84
C GLU A 174 -10.96 -3.09 -35.66
N SER A 175 -10.97 -4.09 -36.54
CA SER A 175 -12.16 -4.48 -37.32
C SER A 175 -13.32 -4.92 -36.42
N MET A 176 -13.04 -5.75 -35.41
CA MET A 176 -14.03 -6.17 -34.41
C MET A 176 -14.63 -4.97 -33.68
N HIS A 177 -13.79 -4.05 -33.19
CA HIS A 177 -14.27 -2.85 -32.49
C HIS A 177 -14.99 -1.86 -33.42
N ALA A 178 -14.55 -1.70 -34.67
CA ALA A 178 -15.22 -0.87 -35.66
C ALA A 178 -16.64 -1.38 -35.96
N LYS A 179 -16.81 -2.70 -36.14
CA LYS A 179 -18.14 -3.33 -36.28
C LYS A 179 -18.98 -3.12 -35.01
N ALA A 180 -18.38 -3.26 -33.82
CA ALA A 180 -19.09 -3.04 -32.57
C ALA A 180 -19.57 -1.59 -32.37
N CYS A 181 -18.77 -0.61 -32.80
CA CYS A 181 -19.08 0.82 -32.71
C CYS A 181 -20.00 1.34 -33.82
N ASP A 182 -20.26 0.57 -34.87
CA ASP A 182 -21.09 1.02 -35.99
C ASP A 182 -22.57 1.20 -35.60
N ARG A 183 -23.37 1.77 -36.52
CA ARG A 183 -24.80 2.00 -36.32
C ARG A 183 -25.69 0.84 -36.77
N SER A 184 -25.11 -0.24 -37.30
CA SER A 184 -25.89 -1.42 -37.69
C SER A 184 -26.54 -2.06 -36.46
N ILE A 185 -27.63 -2.79 -36.63
CA ILE A 185 -28.23 -3.58 -35.55
C ILE A 185 -28.32 -5.01 -36.07
N PRO A 186 -27.89 -6.03 -35.30
CA PRO A 186 -28.05 -7.41 -35.75
C PRO A 186 -29.54 -7.74 -35.93
N GLU A 187 -29.88 -8.51 -36.96
CA GLU A 187 -31.27 -8.84 -37.35
C GLU A 187 -32.14 -9.34 -36.17
N GLU A 188 -31.55 -10.10 -35.25
CA GLU A 188 -32.23 -10.65 -34.06
C GLU A 188 -32.63 -9.59 -33.00
N PHE A 189 -32.15 -8.34 -33.14
CA PHE A 189 -32.25 -7.27 -32.14
C PHE A 189 -32.71 -5.91 -32.73
N GLU A 190 -33.30 -5.88 -33.93
CA GLU A 190 -33.75 -4.63 -34.58
C GLU A 190 -34.74 -3.80 -33.74
N ASP A 191 -35.57 -4.48 -32.94
CA ASP A 191 -36.58 -3.88 -32.06
C ASP A 191 -36.01 -3.41 -30.70
N ILE A 192 -34.70 -3.56 -30.44
CA ILE A 192 -34.12 -3.37 -29.10
C ILE A 192 -34.40 -1.98 -28.51
N PHE A 193 -34.49 -0.93 -29.32
CA PHE A 193 -34.81 0.42 -28.83
C PHE A 193 -36.32 0.69 -28.69
N SER A 194 -37.15 -0.15 -29.30
CA SER A 194 -38.62 -0.04 -29.28
C SER A 194 -39.28 -0.84 -28.14
N ILE A 195 -38.57 -1.80 -27.54
CA ILE A 195 -39.10 -2.62 -26.43
C ILE A 195 -39.34 -1.74 -25.17
N PRO A 196 -40.53 -1.78 -24.54
CA PRO A 196 -40.82 -1.08 -23.28
C PRO A 196 -39.87 -1.48 -22.13
N GLU A 197 -39.56 -0.56 -21.21
CA GLU A 197 -38.56 -0.80 -20.15
C GLU A 197 -38.97 -1.89 -19.16
N ASP A 198 -40.24 -1.91 -18.76
CA ASP A 198 -40.85 -2.85 -17.82
C ASP A 198 -40.78 -4.31 -18.29
N THR A 199 -40.85 -4.53 -19.60
CA THR A 199 -40.79 -5.87 -20.22
C THR A 199 -39.42 -6.18 -20.84
N PHE A 200 -38.48 -5.22 -20.83
CA PHE A 200 -37.22 -5.33 -21.54
C PHE A 200 -36.39 -6.54 -21.10
N ILE A 201 -36.21 -6.71 -19.79
CA ILE A 201 -35.40 -7.81 -19.23
C ILE A 201 -35.94 -9.17 -19.67
N GLU A 202 -37.25 -9.39 -19.55
CA GLU A 202 -37.87 -10.69 -19.84
C GLU A 202 -37.76 -11.07 -21.31
N VAL A 203 -37.96 -10.09 -22.20
CA VAL A 203 -37.87 -10.28 -23.65
C VAL A 203 -36.43 -10.45 -24.09
N ILE A 204 -35.53 -9.55 -23.66
CA ILE A 204 -34.16 -9.50 -24.15
C ILE A 204 -33.31 -10.63 -23.58
N ALA A 205 -33.48 -10.99 -22.30
CA ALA A 205 -32.61 -11.96 -21.63
C ALA A 205 -32.70 -13.34 -22.30
N LYS A 206 -33.91 -13.77 -22.70
CA LYS A 206 -34.11 -15.04 -23.43
C LYS A 206 -33.49 -15.01 -24.83
N ARG A 207 -33.60 -13.89 -25.55
CA ARG A 207 -33.00 -13.74 -26.89
C ARG A 207 -31.47 -13.75 -26.80
N VAL A 208 -30.92 -12.98 -25.86
CA VAL A 208 -29.49 -12.90 -25.55
C VAL A 208 -28.94 -14.26 -25.12
N GLU A 209 -29.63 -14.95 -24.21
CA GLU A 209 -29.25 -16.30 -23.77
C GLU A 209 -29.16 -17.27 -24.94
N ARG A 210 -30.18 -17.31 -25.81
CA ARG A 210 -30.18 -18.19 -26.99
C ARG A 210 -29.05 -17.86 -27.96
N PHE A 211 -28.89 -16.57 -28.27
CA PHE A 211 -27.85 -16.08 -29.18
C PHE A 211 -26.47 -16.51 -28.68
N ILE A 212 -26.15 -16.25 -27.41
CA ILE A 212 -24.83 -16.53 -26.84
C ILE A 212 -24.60 -18.04 -26.64
N LYS A 213 -25.59 -18.81 -26.18
CA LYS A 213 -25.45 -20.27 -26.04
C LYS A 213 -25.12 -20.96 -27.36
N THR A 214 -25.70 -20.48 -28.46
CA THR A 214 -25.40 -21.00 -29.81
C THR A 214 -23.93 -20.82 -30.17
N VAL A 215 -23.35 -19.65 -29.88
CA VAL A 215 -21.91 -19.39 -30.10
C VAL A 215 -21.05 -20.22 -29.14
N SER A 216 -21.49 -20.31 -27.89
CA SER A 216 -20.71 -20.93 -26.81
C SER A 216 -20.57 -22.44 -26.96
N GLN A 217 -21.59 -23.12 -27.48
CA GLN A 217 -21.54 -24.56 -27.80
C GLN A 217 -20.46 -24.91 -28.82
N ASN A 218 -20.07 -23.96 -29.68
CA ASN A 218 -18.99 -24.13 -30.66
C ASN A 218 -17.60 -23.80 -30.07
N ILE A 219 -17.54 -23.20 -28.89
CA ILE A 219 -16.31 -22.80 -28.19
C ILE A 219 -15.96 -23.82 -27.10
N SER A 220 -16.93 -24.17 -26.25
CA SER A 220 -16.74 -25.07 -25.10
C SER A 220 -17.99 -25.92 -24.86
N HIS A 221 -17.77 -27.17 -24.46
CA HIS A 221 -18.84 -28.09 -24.06
C HIS A 221 -19.21 -27.98 -22.57
N ASP A 222 -18.36 -27.33 -21.76
CA ASP A 222 -18.62 -27.11 -20.33
C ASP A 222 -19.12 -25.67 -20.09
N THR A 223 -20.41 -25.45 -20.36
CA THR A 223 -21.09 -24.16 -20.12
C THR A 223 -21.81 -24.12 -18.77
N GLU A 224 -21.83 -25.23 -18.05
CA GLU A 224 -22.53 -25.36 -16.76
C GLU A 224 -21.62 -24.98 -15.59
N SER A 225 -20.32 -25.28 -15.71
CA SER A 225 -19.33 -24.98 -14.67
C SER A 225 -18.43 -23.79 -14.97
N ASN A 226 -18.37 -23.34 -16.22
CA ASN A 226 -17.40 -22.35 -16.67
C ASN A 226 -18.03 -21.36 -17.67
N PRO A 227 -17.67 -20.06 -17.61
CA PRO A 227 -18.06 -19.15 -18.68
C PRO A 227 -17.31 -19.51 -19.97
N SER A 228 -18.03 -19.50 -21.09
CA SER A 228 -17.45 -19.79 -22.41
C SER A 228 -16.81 -18.56 -23.02
N ILE A 229 -17.28 -17.36 -22.68
CA ILE A 229 -16.78 -16.10 -23.20
C ILE A 229 -16.47 -15.17 -22.01
N VAL A 230 -15.24 -14.65 -21.97
CA VAL A 230 -14.85 -13.63 -20.99
C VAL A 230 -14.64 -12.30 -21.68
N PHE A 231 -15.33 -11.25 -21.25
CA PHE A 231 -14.97 -9.88 -21.60
C PHE A 231 -13.98 -9.36 -20.59
N TYR A 232 -12.95 -8.63 -21.02
CA TYR A 232 -12.23 -7.76 -20.10
C TYR A 232 -12.20 -6.31 -20.58
N PHE A 233 -12.33 -5.41 -19.63
CA PHE A 233 -12.22 -3.96 -19.80
C PHE A 233 -11.02 -3.50 -19.00
N ASP A 234 -9.90 -3.32 -19.69
CA ASP A 234 -8.67 -2.77 -19.13
C ASP A 234 -8.70 -1.25 -19.11
N GLU A 235 -8.02 -0.67 -18.12
CA GLU A 235 -8.10 0.74 -17.78
C GLU A 235 -9.56 1.19 -17.50
N ALA A 236 -10.29 0.36 -16.75
CA ALA A 236 -11.70 0.54 -16.45
C ALA A 236 -12.02 1.84 -15.68
N GLN A 237 -11.03 2.50 -15.08
CA GLN A 237 -11.22 3.79 -14.41
C GLN A 237 -11.82 4.88 -15.34
N HIS A 238 -11.51 4.82 -16.64
CA HIS A 238 -12.08 5.75 -17.61
C HIS A 238 -13.60 5.58 -17.80
N LEU A 239 -14.17 4.43 -17.44
CA LEU A 239 -15.63 4.24 -17.43
C LEU A 239 -16.31 4.98 -16.28
N ILE A 240 -15.57 5.30 -15.22
CA ILE A 240 -16.10 5.92 -14.01
C ILE A 240 -16.02 7.44 -14.10
N GLU A 241 -14.87 7.95 -14.54
CA GLU A 241 -14.62 9.38 -14.72
C GLU A 241 -15.64 10.03 -15.68
N ASN A 242 -16.22 9.21 -16.57
CA ASN A 242 -17.20 9.64 -17.54
C ASN A 242 -18.65 9.46 -17.04
N THR A 243 -19.24 10.56 -16.55
CA THR A 243 -20.71 10.66 -16.40
C THR A 243 -21.36 10.81 -17.78
N VAL A 244 -22.29 9.91 -18.11
CA VAL A 244 -22.90 9.81 -19.45
C VAL A 244 -24.33 10.36 -19.52
N THR A 245 -24.94 10.69 -18.37
CA THR A 245 -26.31 11.23 -18.26
C THR A 245 -26.35 12.76 -18.25
N ARG A 246 -27.48 13.35 -18.68
CA ARG A 246 -27.69 14.81 -18.77
C ARG A 246 -27.69 15.51 -17.39
N ARG A 247 -27.28 16.79 -17.38
CA ARG A 247 -27.48 17.74 -16.27
C ARG A 247 -28.98 17.85 -15.93
N GLY A 248 -29.37 17.44 -14.72
CA GLY A 248 -30.77 17.43 -14.25
C GLY A 248 -31.41 16.04 -14.15
N GLN A 249 -30.75 14.98 -14.64
CA GLN A 249 -31.11 13.58 -14.37
C GLN A 249 -30.18 12.98 -13.31
N THR A 250 -30.56 11.80 -12.77
CA THR A 250 -29.69 11.00 -11.91
C THR A 250 -28.37 10.75 -12.63
N LYS A 251 -27.27 11.25 -12.05
CA LYS A 251 -25.92 11.08 -12.61
C LYS A 251 -25.57 9.59 -12.66
N ARG A 252 -25.28 9.05 -13.86
CA ARG A 252 -24.75 7.69 -14.04
C ARG A 252 -23.43 7.71 -14.80
N THR A 253 -22.51 6.86 -14.38
CA THR A 253 -21.24 6.64 -15.06
C THR A 253 -21.40 5.61 -16.19
N ALA A 254 -20.47 5.62 -17.15
CA ALA A 254 -20.42 4.59 -18.20
C ALA A 254 -20.29 3.19 -17.59
N TYR A 255 -19.51 3.06 -16.50
CA TYR A 255 -19.35 1.82 -15.74
C TYR A 255 -20.70 1.27 -15.25
N GLN A 256 -21.52 2.11 -14.61
CA GLN A 256 -22.84 1.70 -14.10
C GLN A 256 -23.77 1.22 -15.21
N CYS A 257 -23.80 1.93 -16.35
CA CYS A 257 -24.58 1.53 -17.51
C CYS A 257 -24.07 0.21 -18.12
N LEU A 258 -22.75 -0.02 -18.12
CA LEU A 258 -22.17 -1.25 -18.64
C LEU A 258 -22.44 -2.44 -17.72
N CYS A 259 -22.31 -2.29 -16.39
CA CYS A 259 -22.71 -3.31 -15.43
C CYS A 259 -24.20 -3.65 -15.55
N ARG A 260 -25.07 -2.64 -15.75
CA ARG A 260 -26.49 -2.88 -16.06
C ARG A 260 -26.67 -3.66 -17.35
N ALA A 261 -25.87 -3.41 -18.39
CA ALA A 261 -25.91 -4.20 -19.63
C ALA A 261 -25.52 -5.68 -19.40
N PHE A 262 -24.55 -5.95 -18.51
CA PHE A 262 -24.21 -7.31 -18.08
C PHE A 262 -25.38 -8.05 -17.42
N THR A 263 -26.27 -7.34 -16.70
CA THR A 263 -27.46 -7.99 -16.11
C THR A 263 -28.40 -8.59 -17.14
N TYR A 264 -28.35 -8.18 -18.41
CA TYR A 264 -29.14 -8.80 -19.48
C TYR A 264 -28.54 -10.11 -20.01
N MET A 265 -27.29 -10.42 -19.63
CA MET A 265 -26.53 -11.61 -20.02
C MET A 265 -26.38 -12.61 -18.86
N TYR A 266 -27.04 -12.41 -17.72
CA TYR A 266 -26.83 -13.23 -16.51
C TYR A 266 -27.13 -14.74 -16.67
N ARG A 267 -27.94 -15.12 -17.67
CA ARG A 267 -28.26 -16.52 -18.02
C ARG A 267 -27.37 -17.10 -19.14
N ALA A 268 -26.50 -16.27 -19.71
CA ALA A 268 -25.59 -16.67 -20.76
C ALA A 268 -24.23 -17.08 -20.16
N PRO A 269 -23.45 -17.94 -20.84
CA PRO A 269 -22.10 -18.32 -20.41
C PRO A 269 -21.07 -17.23 -20.70
N VAL A 270 -21.31 -16.03 -20.15
CA VAL A 270 -20.46 -14.85 -20.26
C VAL A 270 -20.05 -14.37 -18.88
N PHE A 271 -18.79 -13.96 -18.77
CA PHE A 271 -18.28 -13.28 -17.57
C PHE A 271 -17.53 -11.99 -17.94
N GLY A 272 -17.67 -10.95 -17.11
CA GLY A 272 -16.96 -9.66 -17.30
C GLY A 272 -15.84 -9.45 -16.29
N LEU A 273 -14.69 -8.94 -16.74
CA LEU A 273 -13.56 -8.52 -15.90
C LEU A 273 -13.32 -7.02 -16.08
N PHE A 274 -13.34 -6.26 -14.98
CA PHE A 274 -12.99 -4.84 -14.98
C PHE A 274 -11.62 -4.64 -14.35
N ILE A 275 -10.62 -4.33 -15.16
CA ILE A 275 -9.22 -4.23 -14.73
C ILE A 275 -8.86 -2.76 -14.55
N GLY A 276 -8.30 -2.41 -13.41
CA GLY A 276 -7.84 -1.05 -13.15
C GLY A 276 -7.04 -0.94 -11.86
N ALA A 277 -6.55 0.26 -11.57
CA ALA A 277 -6.17 0.58 -10.21
C ALA A 277 -7.44 0.86 -9.38
N TYR A 278 -7.35 0.80 -8.05
CA TYR A 278 -8.50 1.05 -7.18
C TYR A 278 -8.87 2.55 -7.22
N SER A 279 -9.64 2.94 -8.21
CA SER A 279 -10.28 4.26 -8.30
C SER A 279 -11.79 4.04 -8.32
N GLN A 280 -12.51 4.44 -7.27
CA GLN A 280 -13.98 4.58 -7.22
C GLN A 280 -14.86 3.40 -7.70
N LEU A 281 -14.33 2.27 -8.22
CA LEU A 281 -15.08 1.12 -8.74
C LEU A 281 -15.91 0.49 -7.63
N CYS A 282 -15.39 0.53 -6.39
CA CYS A 282 -16.10 0.11 -5.18
C CYS A 282 -17.05 1.18 -4.60
N GLU A 283 -16.82 2.48 -4.84
CA GLU A 283 -17.76 3.54 -4.43
C GLU A 283 -19.01 3.55 -5.31
N PHE A 284 -18.87 3.09 -6.55
CA PHE A 284 -19.97 2.95 -7.52
C PHE A 284 -20.42 1.50 -7.74
N THR A 285 -19.88 0.55 -6.98
CA THR A 285 -20.59 -0.69 -6.64
C THR A 285 -22.00 -0.26 -6.24
N PRO A 286 -23.05 -0.72 -6.95
CA PRO A 286 -24.42 -0.35 -6.66
C PRO A 286 -24.70 -0.33 -5.16
N ALA A 287 -24.74 0.85 -4.56
CA ALA A 287 -25.30 0.97 -3.23
C ALA A 287 -26.77 0.53 -3.36
N PRO A 288 -27.24 -0.35 -2.46
CA PRO A 288 -28.60 -0.92 -2.44
C PRO A 288 -29.73 0.04 -2.81
N ASN A 289 -29.61 1.27 -2.32
CA ASN A 289 -30.65 2.28 -2.38
C ASN A 289 -30.60 3.15 -3.66
N TYR A 290 -29.62 2.95 -4.55
CA TYR A 290 -29.43 3.80 -5.74
C TYR A 290 -30.20 3.31 -6.97
N TRP A 291 -30.66 2.07 -6.99
CA TRP A 291 -31.58 1.57 -8.01
C TRP A 291 -32.92 1.39 -7.33
N SER A 292 -33.93 2.16 -7.71
CA SER A 292 -35.29 1.89 -7.26
C SER A 292 -35.66 0.48 -7.69
N SER A 293 -35.68 -0.45 -6.74
CA SER A 293 -36.13 -1.83 -6.86
C SER A 293 -37.60 -1.83 -7.26
N ARG A 294 -37.86 -1.84 -8.57
CA ARG A 294 -39.19 -2.08 -9.13
C ARG A 294 -39.26 -3.13 -10.25
N PRO A 295 -38.14 -3.69 -10.77
CA PRO A 295 -38.23 -4.99 -11.46
C PRO A 295 -37.62 -6.15 -10.66
N PHE A 296 -36.74 -5.89 -9.68
CA PHE A 296 -36.14 -6.94 -8.84
C PHE A 296 -36.78 -6.92 -7.44
N THR A 297 -37.93 -7.59 -7.32
CA THR A 297 -38.43 -8.07 -6.03
C THR A 297 -38.31 -9.59 -6.04
N PRO A 298 -37.29 -10.20 -5.41
CA PRO A 298 -37.48 -11.49 -4.77
C PRO A 298 -38.07 -11.24 -3.39
N LEU A 299 -38.97 -12.13 -2.99
CA LEU A 299 -39.56 -12.20 -1.67
C LEU A 299 -38.49 -12.10 -0.57
N LEU A 300 -38.74 -11.24 0.44
CA LEU A 300 -38.34 -11.35 1.85
C LEU A 300 -36.84 -11.62 2.18
N ASP A 301 -36.22 -10.69 2.92
CA ASP A 301 -35.13 -10.85 3.90
C ASP A 301 -33.62 -10.91 3.53
N GLU A 302 -33.16 -10.72 2.29
CA GLU A 302 -31.71 -10.68 2.01
C GLU A 302 -31.14 -9.25 1.94
N ARG A 303 -30.28 -8.87 2.90
CA ARG A 303 -29.37 -7.72 2.77
C ARG A 303 -28.41 -7.96 1.60
N ASP A 304 -28.70 -7.36 0.45
CA ASP A 304 -27.86 -6.50 -0.40
C ASP A 304 -26.30 -6.69 -0.52
N ASP A 305 -25.79 -7.90 -0.32
CA ASP A 305 -24.36 -8.29 -0.50
C ASP A 305 -24.09 -8.95 -1.88
N ASN A 306 -24.75 -8.51 -2.95
CA ASN A 306 -24.86 -9.28 -4.21
C ASN A 306 -23.73 -9.10 -5.25
N ILE A 307 -22.57 -8.55 -4.88
CA ILE A 307 -21.45 -8.30 -5.83
C ILE A 307 -20.25 -9.17 -5.49
N ASN A 308 -19.60 -9.68 -6.53
CA ASN A 308 -18.40 -10.50 -6.39
C ASN A 308 -17.26 -9.71 -5.74
N ALA A 309 -16.52 -10.38 -4.85
CA ALA A 309 -15.30 -9.83 -4.29
C ALA A 309 -14.31 -9.48 -5.42
N PRO A 310 -13.63 -8.32 -5.37
CA PRO A 310 -12.59 -8.02 -6.34
C PRO A 310 -11.42 -9.00 -6.23
N PHE A 311 -10.83 -9.36 -7.36
CA PHE A 311 -9.60 -10.14 -7.42
C PHE A 311 -8.40 -9.23 -7.17
N VAL A 312 -7.61 -9.52 -6.15
CA VAL A 312 -6.43 -8.73 -5.72
C VAL A 312 -5.15 -9.58 -5.63
N GLU A 313 -5.27 -10.90 -5.78
CA GLU A 313 -4.28 -11.94 -5.59
C GLU A 313 -3.27 -12.01 -6.74
N LEU A 314 -2.54 -10.91 -6.98
CA LEU A 314 -1.50 -10.83 -8.00
C LEU A 314 -0.13 -11.29 -7.49
N PRO A 315 0.72 -11.80 -8.38
CA PRO A 315 1.96 -12.44 -7.97
C PRO A 315 2.98 -11.45 -7.42
N PHE A 316 3.76 -11.95 -6.46
CA PHE A 316 4.90 -11.28 -5.84
C PHE A 316 6.06 -12.27 -5.75
N ASP A 317 7.30 -11.75 -5.77
CA ASP A 317 8.52 -12.55 -5.68
C ASP A 317 8.60 -13.66 -6.76
N LEU A 318 8.14 -13.35 -7.98
CA LEU A 318 8.30 -14.24 -9.13
C LEU A 318 9.55 -13.89 -9.90
N TRP A 319 10.41 -14.90 -10.08
CA TRP A 319 11.67 -14.80 -10.79
C TRP A 319 11.77 -15.89 -11.85
N LYS A 320 12.54 -15.62 -12.91
CA LYS A 320 12.72 -16.52 -14.05
C LYS A 320 13.47 -17.82 -13.69
N GLU A 321 14.13 -17.86 -12.54
CA GLU A 321 14.78 -19.06 -12.00
C GLU A 321 13.99 -19.57 -10.78
N PRO A 322 14.11 -20.86 -10.41
CA PRO A 322 13.34 -21.46 -9.34
C PRO A 322 13.50 -20.78 -7.97
N ASN A 323 14.68 -20.21 -7.69
CA ASN A 323 15.00 -19.56 -6.43
C ASN A 323 15.53 -18.15 -6.70
N ILE A 324 15.06 -17.15 -5.93
CA ILE A 324 15.59 -15.78 -5.99
C ILE A 324 16.99 -15.69 -5.38
N VAL A 325 17.20 -16.42 -4.28
CA VAL A 325 18.41 -16.40 -3.46
C VAL A 325 18.88 -17.84 -3.25
N THR A 326 20.17 -18.08 -3.41
CA THR A 326 20.84 -19.29 -2.93
C THR A 326 21.84 -18.91 -1.84
N GLU A 327 21.80 -19.60 -0.71
CA GLU A 327 22.63 -19.29 0.44
C GLU A 327 24.13 -19.35 0.10
N GLY A 328 24.91 -18.36 0.54
CA GLY A 328 26.36 -18.31 0.36
C GLY A 328 26.84 -18.10 -1.08
N THR A 329 25.95 -17.97 -2.09
CA THR A 329 26.37 -17.77 -3.49
C THR A 329 26.45 -16.30 -3.90
N HIS A 330 25.78 -15.41 -3.15
CA HIS A 330 25.68 -13.99 -3.49
C HIS A 330 26.69 -13.17 -2.69
N THR A 331 27.52 -12.40 -3.39
CA THR A 331 28.44 -11.46 -2.73
C THR A 331 27.68 -10.32 -2.07
N ALA A 332 28.28 -9.68 -1.06
CA ALA A 332 27.74 -8.48 -0.43
C ALA A 332 27.39 -7.39 -1.47
N LYS A 333 28.24 -7.21 -2.48
CA LYS A 333 28.01 -6.25 -3.57
C LYS A 333 26.87 -6.65 -4.51
N ASP A 334 26.66 -7.96 -4.74
CA ASP A 334 25.53 -8.45 -5.54
C ASP A 334 24.21 -8.14 -4.83
N ILE A 335 24.12 -8.41 -3.53
CA ILE A 335 22.94 -8.17 -2.70
C ILE A 335 22.49 -6.70 -2.74
N CYS A 336 23.43 -5.76 -2.69
CA CYS A 336 23.14 -4.32 -2.77
C CYS A 336 22.86 -3.81 -4.21
N SER A 337 22.97 -4.66 -5.23
CA SER A 337 22.80 -4.24 -6.62
C SER A 337 21.32 -4.06 -6.99
N MET A 338 21.02 -3.08 -7.85
CA MET A 338 19.67 -2.86 -8.38
C MET A 338 19.13 -4.12 -9.08
N LYS A 339 19.98 -4.87 -9.79
CA LYS A 339 19.59 -6.12 -10.46
C LYS A 339 19.19 -7.22 -9.49
N PHE A 340 19.85 -7.32 -8.32
CA PHE A 340 19.46 -8.27 -7.29
C PHE A 340 18.14 -7.86 -6.62
N MET A 341 18.03 -6.59 -6.23
CA MET A 341 16.81 -6.06 -5.62
C MET A 341 15.57 -6.21 -6.51
N ALA A 342 15.73 -6.05 -7.83
CA ALA A 342 14.62 -6.14 -8.78
C ALA A 342 13.93 -7.51 -8.81
N ARG A 343 14.58 -8.57 -8.31
CA ARG A 343 14.04 -9.94 -8.26
C ARG A 343 12.94 -10.09 -7.20
N PHE A 344 12.92 -9.20 -6.20
CA PHE A 344 11.91 -9.19 -5.15
C PHE A 344 10.77 -8.22 -5.50
N GLY A 345 9.58 -8.56 -5.05
CA GLY A 345 8.39 -7.74 -5.20
C GLY A 345 7.68 -7.99 -6.51
N ARG A 346 7.29 -6.91 -7.17
CA ARG A 346 6.52 -6.96 -8.41
C ARG A 346 7.37 -7.40 -9.62
N PRO A 347 6.84 -8.25 -10.53
CA PRO A 347 7.57 -8.69 -11.71
C PRO A 347 8.02 -7.57 -12.67
N LEU A 348 7.39 -6.38 -12.61
CA LEU A 348 7.74 -5.24 -13.46
C LEU A 348 9.23 -4.87 -13.38
N PHE A 349 9.83 -4.88 -12.19
CA PHE A 349 11.17 -4.33 -12.02
C PHE A 349 12.26 -5.19 -12.65
N TRP A 350 12.22 -6.51 -12.45
CA TRP A 350 13.22 -7.37 -13.09
C TRP A 350 13.03 -7.48 -14.59
N THR A 351 11.78 -7.50 -15.08
CA THR A 351 11.49 -7.53 -16.53
C THR A 351 11.97 -6.26 -17.24
N LEU A 352 11.81 -5.08 -16.62
CA LEU A 352 12.38 -3.83 -17.12
C LEU A 352 13.90 -3.81 -17.02
N THR A 353 14.46 -4.32 -15.92
CA THR A 353 15.91 -4.36 -15.72
C THR A 353 16.59 -5.23 -16.78
N ASP A 354 16.05 -6.43 -17.07
CA ASP A 354 16.59 -7.32 -18.09
C ASP A 354 16.40 -6.77 -19.51
N SER A 355 15.30 -6.07 -19.79
CA SER A 355 14.98 -5.62 -21.15
C SER A 355 15.53 -4.23 -21.52
N ARG A 356 15.71 -3.34 -20.55
CA ARG A 356 16.12 -1.93 -20.77
C ARG A 356 17.31 -1.48 -19.91
N GLY A 357 17.71 -2.28 -18.92
CA GLY A 357 18.77 -1.94 -17.98
C GLY A 357 18.27 -1.25 -16.70
N GLU A 358 19.12 -1.29 -15.68
CA GLU A 358 18.81 -0.86 -14.30
C GLU A 358 18.38 0.61 -14.20
N TYR A 359 19.06 1.51 -14.91
CA TYR A 359 18.78 2.95 -14.88
C TYR A 359 17.34 3.25 -15.31
N THR A 360 16.90 2.61 -16.38
CA THR A 360 15.56 2.77 -16.93
C THR A 360 14.49 2.18 -16.01
N ALA A 361 14.76 1.02 -15.40
CA ALA A 361 13.86 0.43 -14.41
C ALA A 361 13.71 1.34 -13.17
N MET A 362 14.82 1.91 -12.68
CA MET A 362 14.81 2.83 -11.55
C MET A 362 14.04 4.11 -11.85
N LEU A 363 14.30 4.77 -12.99
CA LEU A 363 13.52 5.94 -13.41
C LEU A 363 12.02 5.64 -13.50
N THR A 364 11.65 4.44 -13.95
CA THR A 364 10.26 4.01 -14.01
C THR A 364 9.66 3.92 -12.60
N ALA A 365 10.36 3.28 -11.66
CA ALA A 365 9.95 3.23 -10.26
C ALA A 365 9.77 4.63 -9.66
N GLU A 366 10.75 5.52 -9.86
CA GLU A 366 10.71 6.90 -9.36
C GLU A 366 9.57 7.73 -9.98
N SER A 367 9.21 7.48 -11.23
CA SER A 367 8.08 8.16 -11.89
C SER A 367 6.72 7.67 -11.39
N LYS A 368 6.64 6.40 -10.98
CA LYS A 368 5.39 5.75 -10.55
C LYS A 368 5.17 5.83 -9.04
N LEU A 369 6.19 6.18 -8.25
CA LEU A 369 6.09 6.38 -6.81
C LEU A 369 5.85 7.88 -6.49
N ARG A 370 4.79 8.47 -7.06
CA ARG A 370 4.46 9.89 -6.89
C ARG A 370 2.97 10.11 -6.69
N LEU A 371 2.63 11.18 -5.97
CA LEU A 371 1.27 11.71 -5.85
C LEU A 371 1.19 12.99 -6.67
N GLU A 372 0.82 12.90 -7.95
CA GLU A 372 0.76 14.06 -8.86
C GLU A 372 -0.57 14.84 -8.79
N SER A 373 -1.61 14.29 -8.17
CA SER A 373 -2.94 14.92 -8.06
C SER A 373 -3.29 15.24 -6.61
N LEU A 374 -3.01 16.47 -6.18
CA LEU A 374 -3.25 16.95 -4.81
C LEU A 374 -4.46 17.89 -4.70
N TYR A 375 -5.08 18.26 -5.83
CA TYR A 375 -6.17 19.24 -5.85
C TYR A 375 -7.42 18.80 -5.06
N ASP A 376 -7.70 17.50 -4.95
CA ASP A 376 -8.91 17.01 -4.27
C ASP A 376 -8.78 16.92 -2.73
N ILE A 377 -7.55 16.85 -2.17
CA ILE A 377 -7.34 16.77 -0.72
C ILE A 377 -7.17 18.17 -0.11
N CYS A 378 -6.56 19.11 -0.85
CA CYS A 378 -6.11 20.39 -0.33
C CYS A 378 -7.17 21.51 -0.30
N ASP A 379 -8.41 21.25 -0.72
CA ASP A 379 -9.47 22.28 -0.80
C ASP A 379 -10.00 22.78 0.56
N ILE A 380 -9.45 22.30 1.68
CA ILE A 380 -9.89 22.66 3.04
C ILE A 380 -8.72 23.27 3.81
N TYR A 381 -8.48 24.57 3.57
CA TYR A 381 -7.65 25.47 4.39
C TYR A 381 -6.12 25.21 4.45
N ASN A 382 -5.38 26.09 3.76
CA ASN A 382 -3.99 26.56 4.01
C ASN A 382 -2.81 25.89 3.23
N PRO A 383 -1.63 26.53 3.17
CA PRO A 383 -0.97 27.18 2.04
C PRO A 383 0.10 26.29 1.36
N GLU A 384 0.88 26.85 0.43
CA GLU A 384 1.94 26.24 -0.41
C GLU A 384 2.84 25.13 0.22
N GLY A 385 2.94 25.01 1.55
CA GLY A 385 3.69 23.96 2.24
C GLY A 385 2.96 22.60 2.43
N ALA A 386 1.62 22.55 2.42
CA ALA A 386 0.88 21.29 2.61
C ALA A 386 1.04 20.32 1.42
N ILE A 387 1.10 20.89 0.22
CA ILE A 387 1.31 20.17 -1.04
C ILE A 387 2.69 19.49 -1.04
N ILE A 388 3.72 20.18 -0.55
CA ILE A 388 5.10 19.67 -0.48
C ILE A 388 5.18 18.42 0.40
N PHE A 389 4.55 18.43 1.57
CA PHE A 389 4.59 17.25 2.44
C PHE A 389 3.83 16.08 1.82
N MET A 390 2.69 16.28 1.17
CA MET A 390 1.95 15.15 0.58
C MET A 390 2.73 14.38 -0.50
N GLU A 391 3.74 14.98 -1.15
CA GLU A 391 4.64 14.26 -2.06
C GLU A 391 5.56 13.26 -1.34
N LEU A 392 5.84 13.47 -0.05
CA LEU A 392 6.74 12.62 0.75
C LEU A 392 6.03 11.38 1.32
N ILE A 393 4.70 11.38 1.41
CA ILE A 393 3.97 10.28 2.04
C ILE A 393 4.18 8.91 1.38
N PRO A 394 4.17 8.75 0.04
CA PRO A 394 4.44 7.43 -0.55
C PRO A 394 5.90 7.01 -0.33
N LEU A 395 6.83 7.96 -0.30
CA LEU A 395 8.26 7.69 -0.14
C LEU A 395 8.55 7.16 1.27
N LEU A 396 8.02 7.83 2.29
CA LEU A 396 8.18 7.38 3.68
C LEU A 396 7.33 6.14 3.97
N ALA A 397 6.10 6.04 3.44
CA ALA A 397 5.28 4.85 3.62
C ALA A 397 5.91 3.58 3.03
N ALA A 398 6.65 3.68 1.91
CA ALA A 398 7.36 2.56 1.30
C ALA A 398 8.56 2.06 2.13
N ARG A 399 9.06 2.88 3.06
CA ARG A 399 10.27 2.60 3.84
C ARG A 399 9.99 2.35 5.32
N VAL A 400 9.18 3.21 5.91
CA VAL A 400 8.84 3.19 7.34
C VAL A 400 7.63 2.31 7.61
N ASP A 401 6.78 2.05 6.61
CA ASP A 401 5.45 1.41 6.72
C ASP A 401 4.43 2.23 7.53
N PHE A 402 3.54 2.94 6.82
CA PHE A 402 2.42 3.67 7.42
C PHE A 402 1.13 2.86 7.36
N THR A 403 0.52 2.69 8.54
CA THR A 403 -0.87 2.26 8.68
C THR A 403 -1.75 3.50 8.61
N LEU A 404 -2.63 3.59 7.61
CA LEU A 404 -3.58 4.70 7.49
C LEU A 404 -4.82 4.44 8.33
N ALA A 405 -5.45 5.50 8.83
CA ALA A 405 -6.62 5.40 9.69
C ALA A 405 -7.86 4.93 8.90
N SER A 406 -8.41 3.75 9.21
CA SER A 406 -9.58 3.20 8.51
C SER A 406 -10.92 3.82 8.93
N ASN A 407 -10.92 4.68 9.96
CA ASN A 407 -12.10 5.37 10.49
C ASN A 407 -12.19 6.85 10.06
N ARG A 408 -11.29 7.31 9.18
CA ARG A 408 -11.26 8.69 8.66
C ARG A 408 -11.43 8.70 7.15
N THR A 409 -12.41 9.44 6.66
CA THR A 409 -12.74 9.51 5.23
C THR A 409 -11.55 10.02 4.40
N GLU A 410 -10.81 10.99 4.91
CA GLU A 410 -9.64 11.58 4.28
C GLU A 410 -8.50 10.55 4.16
N ALA A 411 -8.29 9.75 5.19
CA ALA A 411 -7.28 8.68 5.19
C ALA A 411 -7.67 7.54 4.25
N ILE A 412 -8.95 7.14 4.23
CA ILE A 412 -9.49 6.18 3.26
C ILE A 412 -9.29 6.70 1.83
N HIS A 413 -9.57 7.98 1.58
CA HIS A 413 -9.39 8.60 0.27
C HIS A 413 -7.92 8.63 -0.15
N LEU A 414 -7.02 9.01 0.77
CA LEU A 414 -5.58 8.96 0.55
C LEU A 414 -5.10 7.54 0.22
N ASP A 415 -5.60 6.51 0.92
CA ASP A 415 -5.23 5.11 0.65
C ASP A 415 -5.53 4.70 -0.79
N LYS A 416 -6.70 5.10 -1.30
CA LYS A 416 -7.13 4.87 -2.69
C LYS A 416 -6.22 5.59 -3.69
N LEU A 417 -5.86 6.84 -3.39
CA LEU A 417 -4.95 7.62 -4.24
C LEU A 417 -3.55 7.01 -4.29
N LEU A 418 -3.05 6.49 -3.16
CA LEU A 418 -1.75 5.82 -3.11
C LEU A 418 -1.74 4.51 -3.92
N VAL A 419 -2.83 3.74 -3.87
CA VAL A 419 -2.97 2.53 -4.71
C VAL A 419 -3.00 2.90 -6.19
N THR A 420 -3.72 3.98 -6.53
CA THR A 420 -3.89 4.42 -7.92
C THR A 420 -2.62 5.01 -8.51
N ASN A 421 -1.98 5.93 -7.80
CA ASN A 421 -0.95 6.80 -8.34
C ASN A 421 0.47 6.46 -7.87
N ALA A 422 0.61 5.83 -6.71
CA ALA A 422 1.89 5.69 -6.01
C ALA A 422 2.31 4.24 -5.74
N MET A 423 1.84 3.27 -6.54
CA MET A 423 2.26 1.86 -6.41
C MET A 423 2.05 1.26 -5.01
N ARG A 424 1.02 1.66 -4.25
CA ARG A 424 0.61 0.95 -3.03
C ARG A 424 -0.13 -0.35 -3.40
N THR A 425 0.06 -1.41 -2.60
CA THR A 425 -0.53 -2.74 -2.84
C THR A 425 -1.77 -2.95 -1.99
N VAL A 426 -2.87 -3.38 -2.61
CA VAL A 426 -4.07 -3.87 -1.93
C VAL A 426 -3.85 -5.31 -1.49
N TYR A 427 -4.05 -5.58 -0.19
CA TYR A 427 -3.98 -6.92 0.40
C TYR A 427 -5.35 -7.58 0.52
N SER A 428 -6.38 -6.78 0.81
CA SER A 428 -7.75 -7.27 0.98
C SER A 428 -8.76 -6.13 0.82
N VAL A 429 -9.95 -6.49 0.34
CA VAL A 429 -11.12 -5.63 0.32
C VAL A 429 -12.18 -6.28 1.21
N PRO A 430 -12.53 -5.70 2.37
CA PRO A 430 -13.58 -6.25 3.23
C PRO A 430 -14.93 -6.36 2.51
N GLN A 431 -15.76 -7.33 2.91
CA GLN A 431 -17.07 -7.60 2.28
C GLN A 431 -17.99 -6.37 2.23
N HIS A 432 -17.91 -5.48 3.23
CA HIS A 432 -18.71 -4.26 3.29
C HIS A 432 -18.20 -3.13 2.36
N LEU A 433 -17.03 -3.29 1.71
CA LEU A 433 -16.45 -2.39 0.70
C LEU A 433 -16.22 -0.92 1.14
N GLN A 434 -16.16 -0.64 2.45
CA GLN A 434 -16.07 0.73 2.97
C GLN A 434 -14.64 1.30 2.94
N TYR A 435 -13.63 0.43 3.08
CA TYR A 435 -12.22 0.78 3.07
C TYR A 435 -11.40 -0.34 2.44
N LEU A 436 -10.11 -0.11 2.27
CA LEU A 436 -9.13 -1.09 1.78
C LEU A 436 -8.17 -1.48 2.90
N CYS A 437 -7.73 -2.73 2.89
CA CYS A 437 -6.53 -3.12 3.60
C CYS A 437 -5.37 -3.08 2.61
N SER A 438 -4.56 -2.02 2.64
CA SER A 438 -3.46 -1.83 1.68
C SER A 438 -2.18 -1.34 2.38
N GLY A 439 -1.05 -1.51 1.71
CA GLY A 439 0.28 -1.17 2.23
C GLY A 439 1.36 -1.21 1.16
N TYR A 440 2.60 -0.89 1.55
CA TYR A 440 3.77 -1.15 0.73
C TYR A 440 4.40 -2.45 1.20
N PRO A 441 4.39 -3.52 0.38
CA PRO A 441 5.08 -4.76 0.73
C PRO A 441 6.59 -4.53 0.76
N SER A 442 7.33 -5.53 1.24
CA SER A 442 8.79 -5.47 1.28
C SER A 442 9.39 -5.52 -0.12
N GLU A 443 9.51 -4.39 -0.80
CA GLU A 443 10.05 -4.27 -2.17
C GLU A 443 11.35 -3.45 -2.14
N PRO A 444 12.54 -4.06 -2.01
CA PRO A 444 13.80 -3.32 -1.88
C PRO A 444 14.07 -2.39 -3.07
N PHE A 445 13.67 -2.80 -4.29
CA PHE A 445 13.80 -1.95 -5.46
C PHE A 445 12.95 -0.66 -5.37
N LEU A 446 11.74 -0.77 -4.83
CA LEU A 446 10.84 0.37 -4.64
C LEU A 446 11.29 1.23 -3.43
N ALA A 447 11.81 0.61 -2.37
CA ALA A 447 12.37 1.29 -1.21
C ALA A 447 13.63 2.10 -1.58
N GLU A 448 14.49 1.56 -2.46
CA GLU A 448 15.62 2.29 -3.04
C GLU A 448 15.15 3.50 -3.87
N ALA A 449 14.14 3.30 -4.73
CA ALA A 449 13.54 4.41 -5.49
C ALA A 449 12.98 5.49 -4.54
N ALA A 450 12.30 5.09 -3.48
CA ALA A 450 11.77 5.99 -2.45
C ALA A 450 12.87 6.82 -1.78
N ALA A 451 13.98 6.16 -1.41
CA ALA A 451 15.12 6.82 -0.78
C ALA A 451 15.81 7.82 -1.73
N ARG A 452 16.04 7.45 -2.99
CA ARG A 452 16.59 8.36 -4.02
C ARG A 452 15.69 9.55 -4.28
N MET A 453 14.38 9.36 -4.28
CA MET A 453 13.43 10.44 -4.46
C MET A 453 13.38 11.37 -3.26
N LEU A 454 13.42 10.82 -2.04
CA LEU A 454 13.52 11.63 -0.82
C LEU A 454 14.79 12.49 -0.86
N PHE A 455 15.92 11.88 -1.22
CA PHE A 455 17.17 12.58 -1.44
C PHE A 455 17.03 13.69 -2.50
N LYS A 456 16.47 13.39 -3.67
CA LYS A 456 16.25 14.37 -4.76
C LYS A 456 15.33 15.51 -4.36
N HIS A 457 14.33 15.25 -3.51
CA HIS A 457 13.40 16.27 -3.03
C HIS A 457 14.09 17.23 -2.05
N LEU A 458 14.94 16.71 -1.16
CA LEU A 458 15.62 17.51 -0.14
C LEU A 458 16.89 18.19 -0.67
N HIS A 459 17.58 17.57 -1.63
CA HIS A 459 18.87 18.00 -2.18
C HIS A 459 18.74 19.07 -3.28
N SER A 460 19.75 19.95 -3.37
CA SER A 460 19.97 20.88 -4.49
C SER A 460 21.44 20.81 -4.92
N ASP A 461 21.72 21.03 -6.21
CA ASP A 461 23.03 20.71 -6.84
C ASP A 461 24.27 21.41 -6.23
N LEU A 462 24.07 22.42 -5.37
CA LEU A 462 25.14 23.16 -4.68
C LEU A 462 25.16 22.94 -3.15
N MET A 463 24.39 21.98 -2.65
CA MET A 463 24.19 21.77 -1.22
C MET A 463 25.29 20.91 -0.61
N GLU A 464 25.90 21.42 0.46
CA GLU A 464 26.82 20.63 1.29
C GLU A 464 26.07 19.50 2.01
N THR A 465 26.72 18.35 2.19
CA THR A 465 26.15 17.18 2.87
C THR A 465 25.61 17.51 4.27
N LYS A 466 26.26 18.43 5.01
CA LYS A 466 25.79 18.86 6.33
C LYS A 466 24.43 19.56 6.28
N VAL A 467 24.22 20.42 5.29
CA VAL A 467 22.94 21.13 5.08
C VAL A 467 21.85 20.15 4.68
N LEU A 468 22.18 19.16 3.84
CA LEU A 468 21.26 18.10 3.47
C LEU A 468 20.83 17.27 4.69
N ILE A 469 21.78 16.88 5.55
CA ILE A 469 21.50 16.14 6.78
C ILE A 469 20.52 16.93 7.67
N THR A 470 20.75 18.24 7.86
CA THR A 470 19.82 19.08 8.63
C THR A 470 18.40 19.12 8.04
N LYS A 471 18.26 19.08 6.70
CA LYS A 471 16.93 18.96 6.08
C LYS A 471 16.28 17.61 6.35
N TYR A 472 17.03 16.52 6.33
CA TYR A 472 16.51 15.21 6.73
C TYR A 472 16.00 15.24 8.17
N GLU A 473 16.78 15.82 9.08
CA GLU A 473 16.44 15.94 10.50
C GLU A 473 15.23 16.86 10.76
N ASP A 474 15.01 17.87 9.92
CA ASP A 474 13.93 18.86 10.09
C ASP A 474 12.64 18.50 9.35
N ASP A 475 12.73 18.22 8.05
CA ASP A 475 11.59 18.19 7.13
C ASP A 475 10.84 16.86 7.21
N VAL A 476 11.56 15.75 7.39
CA VAL A 476 10.96 14.41 7.55
C VAL A 476 10.04 14.32 8.78
N PRO A 477 10.48 14.64 10.01
CA PRO A 477 9.60 14.60 11.17
C PRO A 477 8.49 15.66 11.10
N SER A 478 8.73 16.80 10.43
CA SER A 478 7.69 17.81 10.20
C SER A 478 6.57 17.28 9.29
N ALA A 479 6.93 16.54 8.23
CA ALA A 479 5.96 15.87 7.36
C ALA A 479 5.16 14.81 8.14
N VAL A 480 5.83 13.95 8.91
CA VAL A 480 5.18 12.92 9.73
C VAL A 480 4.23 13.55 10.75
N LYS A 481 4.66 14.60 11.46
CA LYS A 481 3.82 15.37 12.39
C LYS A 481 2.59 15.93 11.69
N HIS A 482 2.72 16.45 10.47
CA HIS A 482 1.62 17.03 9.72
C HIS A 482 0.52 16.00 9.46
N TRP A 483 0.87 14.84 8.88
CA TRP A 483 -0.11 13.78 8.60
C TRP A 483 -0.69 13.16 9.87
N PHE A 484 0.14 13.02 10.91
CA PHE A 484 -0.29 12.55 12.21
C PHE A 484 -1.35 13.49 12.83
N SER A 485 -1.10 14.80 12.77
CA SER A 485 -2.02 15.83 13.29
C SER A 485 -3.33 15.93 12.51
N GLN A 486 -3.33 15.52 11.23
CA GLN A 486 -4.54 15.44 10.39
C GLN A 486 -5.34 14.15 10.62
N GLY A 487 -4.81 13.20 11.40
CA GLY A 487 -5.42 11.88 11.59
C GLY A 487 -5.37 10.99 10.36
N LEU A 488 -4.40 11.23 9.45
CA LEU A 488 -4.21 10.39 8.26
C LEU A 488 -3.54 9.06 8.60
N ILE A 489 -2.60 9.09 9.55
CA ILE A 489 -1.87 7.93 10.06
C ILE A 489 -2.56 7.43 11.32
N ASP A 490 -2.68 6.11 11.44
CA ASP A 490 -3.23 5.46 12.63
C ASP A 490 -2.42 5.81 13.89
N GLN A 491 -3.12 6.19 14.95
CA GLN A 491 -2.53 6.73 16.17
C GLN A 491 -2.16 5.67 17.21
N GLY A 492 -2.45 4.39 16.97
CA GLY A 492 -2.34 3.34 17.99
C GLY A 492 -0.91 2.95 18.41
N ARG A 493 0.14 3.28 17.63
CA ARG A 493 1.54 2.83 17.88
C ARG A 493 2.58 3.90 17.55
N ARG A 494 2.47 5.05 18.21
CA ARG A 494 3.24 6.28 17.92
C ARG A 494 4.73 6.10 18.15
N GLU A 495 5.11 5.47 19.27
CA GLU A 495 6.51 5.25 19.63
C GLU A 495 7.22 4.35 18.62
N SER A 496 6.60 3.22 18.24
CA SER A 496 7.14 2.31 17.23
C SER A 496 7.25 2.96 15.85
N LEU A 497 6.32 3.87 15.49
CA LEU A 497 6.45 4.70 14.29
C LEU A 497 7.67 5.62 14.37
N VAL A 498 7.85 6.34 15.49
CA VAL A 498 9.00 7.24 15.69
C VAL A 498 10.31 6.45 15.62
N ALA A 499 10.41 5.31 16.30
CA ALA A 499 11.59 4.45 16.26
C ALA A 499 11.97 4.08 14.82
N ARG A 500 11.01 3.63 13.99
CA ARG A 500 11.25 3.30 12.58
C ARG A 500 11.73 4.51 11.77
N VAL A 501 11.18 5.70 12.01
CA VAL A 501 11.66 6.95 11.39
C VAL A 501 13.12 7.23 11.78
N LEU A 502 13.46 7.14 13.07
CA LEU A 502 14.82 7.38 13.56
C LEU A 502 15.83 6.41 12.92
N PHE A 503 15.50 5.12 12.82
CA PHE A 503 16.36 4.12 12.17
C PHE A 503 16.53 4.38 10.67
N THR A 504 15.45 4.72 9.96
CA THR A 504 15.53 5.07 8.53
C THR A 504 16.40 6.31 8.29
N LEU A 505 16.27 7.34 9.14
CA LEU A 505 17.13 8.53 9.08
C LEU A 505 18.59 8.19 9.39
N ALA A 506 18.86 7.40 10.43
CA ALA A 506 20.22 7.02 10.81
C ALA A 506 20.91 6.22 9.70
N HIS A 507 20.17 5.34 9.03
CA HIS A 507 20.64 4.59 7.87
C HIS A 507 21.07 5.51 6.73
N ASP A 508 20.18 6.42 6.30
CA ASP A 508 20.45 7.34 5.20
C ASP A 508 21.61 8.29 5.52
N ILE A 509 21.63 8.85 6.73
CA ILE A 509 22.67 9.77 7.18
C ILE A 509 24.02 9.05 7.25
N ALA A 510 24.06 7.79 7.68
CA ALA A 510 25.28 6.99 7.65
C ALA A 510 25.81 6.84 6.22
N ILE A 511 24.95 6.53 5.24
CA ILE A 511 25.32 6.43 3.82
C ILE A 511 25.83 7.77 3.28
N LEU A 512 25.12 8.87 3.55
CA LEU A 512 25.53 10.21 3.14
C LEU A 512 26.92 10.58 3.69
N LYS A 513 27.19 10.26 4.96
CA LYS A 513 28.50 10.46 5.60
C LYS A 513 29.60 9.56 4.99
N MET A 514 29.26 8.34 4.54
CA MET A 514 30.22 7.43 3.91
C MET A 514 30.63 7.86 2.49
N VAL A 515 29.67 8.29 1.68
CA VAL A 515 29.91 8.67 0.28
C VAL A 515 30.63 10.02 0.21
N GLY A 516 30.31 10.97 1.10
CA GLY A 516 30.97 12.28 1.22
C GLY A 516 30.79 13.23 0.02
N ARG A 517 30.20 12.76 -1.09
CA ARG A 517 29.81 13.56 -2.25
C ARG A 517 28.37 13.23 -2.65
N CYS A 518 27.54 14.25 -2.75
CA CYS A 518 26.14 14.13 -3.17
C CYS A 518 26.03 13.91 -4.69
N ASP A 519 26.31 12.69 -5.18
CA ASP A 519 26.03 12.30 -6.57
C ASP A 519 24.56 11.82 -6.69
N ARG A 520 23.92 12.15 -7.80
CA ARG A 520 22.59 11.64 -8.17
C ARG A 520 22.55 10.12 -8.38
N LYS A 521 23.70 9.45 -8.42
CA LYS A 521 23.85 7.98 -8.47
C LYS A 521 24.00 7.30 -7.11
N ILE A 522 23.78 8.02 -6.01
CA ILE A 522 23.83 7.45 -4.67
C ILE A 522 22.88 6.25 -4.54
N SER A 523 23.39 5.19 -3.90
CA SER A 523 22.61 4.01 -3.55
C SER A 523 22.30 4.07 -2.05
N PHE A 524 21.03 3.98 -1.69
CA PHE A 524 20.59 3.90 -0.30
C PHE A 524 20.40 2.45 0.16
N SER A 525 20.77 1.48 -0.66
CA SER A 525 20.74 0.05 -0.36
C SER A 525 22.13 -0.52 -0.07
N GLU A 526 23.11 0.34 0.19
CA GLU A 526 24.46 -0.08 0.58
C GLU A 526 24.46 -0.68 2.00
N MET A 527 25.30 -1.68 2.23
CA MET A 527 25.53 -2.20 3.59
C MET A 527 26.22 -1.13 4.44
N VAL A 528 25.67 -0.88 5.64
CA VAL A 528 26.20 0.13 6.55
C VAL A 528 26.95 -0.57 7.69
N PRO A 529 28.23 -0.26 7.95
CA PRO A 529 28.92 -0.78 9.13
C PRO A 529 28.16 -0.44 10.42
N VAL A 530 27.97 -1.42 11.30
CA VAL A 530 27.21 -1.27 12.57
C VAL A 530 27.72 -0.06 13.37
N ILE A 531 29.04 0.12 13.42
CA ILE A 531 29.68 1.24 14.13
C ILE A 531 29.29 2.60 13.54
N LYS A 532 29.20 2.70 12.20
CA LYS A 532 28.79 3.94 11.52
C LYS A 532 27.29 4.20 11.69
N PHE A 533 26.48 3.15 11.68
CA PHE A 533 25.05 3.22 11.92
C PHE A 533 24.76 3.72 13.35
N LEU A 534 25.39 3.14 14.37
CA LEU A 534 25.24 3.57 15.76
C LEU A 534 25.70 5.02 15.96
N LYS A 535 26.80 5.45 15.32
CA LYS A 535 27.25 6.86 15.32
C LYS A 535 26.27 7.82 14.67
N ALA A 536 25.52 7.35 13.67
CA ALA A 536 24.48 8.17 13.04
C ALA A 536 23.23 8.25 13.91
N LEU A 537 22.90 7.19 14.66
CA LEU A 537 21.72 7.10 15.51
C LEU A 537 21.87 7.80 16.88
N ILE A 538 22.91 7.45 17.63
CA ILE A 538 23.09 7.82 19.05
C ILE A 538 23.88 9.13 19.16
N GLY A 539 23.47 9.99 20.08
CA GLY A 539 24.09 11.27 20.40
C GLY A 539 25.60 11.21 20.63
N GLU A 540 26.32 12.26 20.22
CA GLU A 540 27.78 12.34 20.35
C GLU A 540 28.27 12.21 21.80
N ASP A 541 27.46 12.64 22.76
CA ASP A 541 27.79 12.59 24.19
C ASP A 541 27.84 11.15 24.73
N PHE A 542 27.12 10.22 24.11
CA PHE A 542 26.92 8.86 24.64
C PHE A 542 27.55 7.76 23.77
N ILE A 543 27.78 8.02 22.49
CA ILE A 543 28.23 7.00 21.54
C ILE A 543 29.58 6.36 21.94
N ASN A 544 30.50 7.11 22.54
CA ASN A 544 31.80 6.54 22.93
C ASN A 544 31.66 5.49 24.03
N ASP A 545 30.73 5.70 24.98
CA ASP A 545 30.46 4.76 26.06
C ASP A 545 29.78 3.49 25.52
N VAL A 546 28.83 3.66 24.59
CA VAL A 546 28.19 2.53 23.88
C VAL A 546 29.22 1.69 23.12
N LEU A 547 30.15 2.33 22.41
CA LEU A 547 31.20 1.63 21.66
C LEU A 547 32.24 0.94 22.56
N ALA A 548 32.43 1.43 23.79
CA ALA A 548 33.30 0.84 24.80
C ALA A 548 32.62 -0.24 25.65
N ALA A 549 31.28 -0.36 25.57
CA ALA A 549 30.51 -1.31 26.35
C ALA A 549 30.94 -2.76 26.09
N ARG A 550 30.96 -3.55 27.17
CA ARG A 550 31.26 -4.99 27.19
C ARG A 550 29.96 -5.78 27.32
N PRO A 551 29.94 -7.07 26.97
CA PRO A 551 28.72 -7.86 27.06
C PRO A 551 28.21 -7.94 28.50
N ALA A 552 26.89 -7.80 28.68
CA ALA A 552 26.24 -7.72 29.99
C ALA A 552 26.16 -9.08 30.70
N ASN A 553 26.12 -10.17 29.95
CA ASN A 553 25.92 -11.53 30.47
C ASN A 553 27.20 -12.37 30.58
N LEU A 554 28.34 -11.89 30.05
CA LEU A 554 29.60 -12.63 30.05
C LEU A 554 30.82 -11.71 29.98
N LYS A 555 32.01 -12.25 30.24
CA LYS A 555 33.26 -11.52 29.99
C LYS A 555 33.57 -11.55 28.49
N GLY A 556 33.73 -10.38 27.87
CA GLY A 556 34.06 -10.28 26.45
C GLY A 556 34.62 -8.90 26.08
N ASP A 557 34.96 -8.73 24.82
CA ASP A 557 35.59 -7.53 24.28
C ASP A 557 34.59 -6.39 24.06
N PRO A 558 35.07 -5.13 23.92
CA PRO A 558 34.21 -4.00 23.61
C PRO A 558 33.40 -4.16 22.32
N LEU A 559 32.20 -3.57 22.27
CA LEU A 559 31.29 -3.61 21.11
C LEU A 559 32.00 -3.21 19.82
N LYS A 560 32.79 -2.13 19.86
CA LYS A 560 33.52 -1.63 18.69
C LYS A 560 34.49 -2.64 18.07
N ASP A 561 35.05 -3.53 18.89
CA ASP A 561 36.07 -4.48 18.48
C ASP A 561 35.39 -5.74 17.92
N VAL A 562 34.29 -6.18 18.56
CA VAL A 562 33.50 -7.34 18.14
C VAL A 562 32.70 -7.09 16.87
N PHE A 563 32.13 -5.89 16.72
CA PHE A 563 31.34 -5.50 15.54
C PHE A 563 32.16 -4.69 14.51
N LYS A 564 33.50 -4.76 14.56
CA LYS A 564 34.39 -4.01 13.65
C LYS A 564 34.08 -4.25 12.16
N ASN A 565 33.75 -5.49 11.81
CA ASN A 565 33.47 -5.97 10.45
C ASN A 565 32.00 -6.41 10.31
N ALA A 566 31.10 -5.80 11.09
CA ALA A 566 29.68 -6.13 11.07
C ALA A 566 28.88 -5.06 10.32
N TYR A 567 27.83 -5.50 9.62
CA TYR A 567 27.03 -4.66 8.74
C TYR A 567 25.53 -4.84 9.01
N VAL A 568 24.79 -3.73 8.98
CA VAL A 568 23.33 -3.73 8.81
C VAL A 568 23.01 -3.52 7.33
N HIS A 569 21.93 -4.13 6.86
CA HIS A 569 21.40 -3.93 5.51
C HIS A 569 19.88 -3.92 5.53
N PHE A 570 19.29 -2.73 5.45
CA PHE A 570 17.84 -2.57 5.34
C PHE A 570 17.48 -1.26 4.64
N THR A 571 16.43 -1.26 3.82
CA THR A 571 15.86 -0.04 3.22
C THR A 571 14.38 0.16 3.56
N GLN A 572 13.72 -0.87 4.08
CA GLN A 572 12.33 -0.86 4.52
C GLN A 572 12.04 -1.68 5.77
N PHE A 573 10.96 -1.32 6.47
CA PHE A 573 10.36 -2.11 7.55
C PHE A 573 9.21 -2.99 7.03
N SER A 574 9.20 -4.25 7.43
CA SER A 574 8.20 -5.26 7.06
C SER A 574 7.48 -5.78 8.32
N LYS A 575 6.19 -6.10 8.22
CA LYS A 575 5.40 -6.61 9.34
C LYS A 575 5.61 -8.12 9.52
N ALA A 576 5.93 -8.54 10.74
CA ALA A 576 5.88 -9.94 11.12
C ALA A 576 4.44 -10.49 10.99
N SER A 577 4.30 -11.82 10.96
CA SER A 577 3.01 -12.48 11.14
C SER A 577 2.91 -13.03 12.55
N ASN A 578 1.70 -13.45 12.97
CA ASN A 578 1.49 -14.03 14.29
C ASN A 578 2.29 -15.32 14.54
N LYS A 579 2.81 -15.95 13.49
CA LYS A 579 3.62 -17.17 13.58
C LYS A 579 5.10 -16.90 13.34
N PHE A 580 5.49 -15.65 13.09
CA PHE A 580 6.88 -15.29 12.80
C PHE A 580 7.77 -15.58 14.00
N THR A 581 8.95 -16.12 13.73
CA THR A 581 10.00 -16.38 14.71
C THR A 581 11.32 -16.04 14.04
N ILE A 582 12.16 -15.34 14.78
CA ILE A 582 13.43 -14.85 14.27
C ILE A 582 14.50 -15.93 14.47
N THR A 583 14.88 -16.60 13.41
CA THR A 583 15.95 -17.60 13.34
C THR A 583 17.14 -17.07 12.52
N GLU A 584 18.28 -17.74 12.59
CA GLU A 584 19.46 -17.45 11.74
C GLU A 584 19.10 -17.42 10.24
N GLU A 585 18.26 -18.38 9.79
CA GLU A 585 17.77 -18.46 8.41
C GLU A 585 16.90 -17.25 8.05
N THR A 586 15.92 -16.90 8.90
CA THR A 586 15.08 -15.73 8.61
C THR A 586 15.88 -14.43 8.65
N ALA A 587 16.88 -14.30 9.52
CA ALA A 587 17.76 -13.15 9.55
C ALA A 587 18.59 -13.05 8.25
N TYR A 588 19.11 -14.16 7.74
CA TYR A 588 19.78 -14.22 6.45
C TYR A 588 18.86 -13.78 5.29
N LEU A 589 17.63 -14.28 5.25
CA LEU A 589 16.67 -13.94 4.20
C LEU A 589 16.21 -12.47 4.28
N LEU A 590 16.03 -11.94 5.49
CA LEU A 590 15.71 -10.53 5.69
C LEU A 590 16.89 -9.62 5.32
N PHE A 591 18.10 -10.01 5.72
CA PHE A 591 19.32 -9.30 5.37
C PHE A 591 19.51 -9.27 3.85
N THR A 592 19.37 -10.40 3.15
CA THR A 592 19.48 -10.44 1.68
C THR A 592 18.37 -9.64 0.98
N ARG A 593 17.15 -9.61 1.55
CA ARG A 593 16.06 -8.77 1.04
C ARG A 593 16.24 -7.28 1.34
N GLY A 594 17.13 -6.90 2.25
CA GLY A 594 17.24 -5.52 2.74
C GLY A 594 16.02 -5.10 3.60
N ALA A 595 15.51 -6.01 4.42
CA ALA A 595 14.31 -5.79 5.23
C ALA A 595 14.59 -5.82 6.74
N ALA A 596 14.12 -4.79 7.44
CA ALA A 596 13.93 -4.80 8.89
C ALA A 596 12.54 -5.39 9.22
N ILE A 597 12.39 -6.01 10.38
CA ILE A 597 11.09 -6.55 10.82
C ILE A 597 10.55 -5.75 12.00
N GLN A 598 9.25 -5.45 11.96
CA GLN A 598 8.49 -4.96 13.10
C GLN A 598 7.54 -6.04 13.63
N GLY A 599 7.33 -6.03 14.93
CA GLY A 599 6.54 -7.02 15.64
C GLY A 599 5.05 -7.00 15.31
N TYR A 600 4.49 -8.22 15.28
CA TYR A 600 3.07 -8.49 15.13
C TYR A 600 2.80 -9.92 15.62
N GLY A 601 1.78 -10.08 16.46
CA GLY A 601 1.43 -11.37 17.08
C GLY A 601 2.47 -11.90 18.08
N LYS A 602 3.22 -12.98 17.76
CA LYS A 602 4.17 -13.61 18.71
C LYS A 602 5.38 -12.74 19.05
N LEU A 603 5.83 -11.92 18.11
CA LEU A 603 6.77 -10.84 18.40
C LEU A 603 5.92 -9.66 18.88
N PRO A 604 6.13 -9.16 20.12
CA PRO A 604 5.38 -8.01 20.63
C PRO A 604 5.41 -6.86 19.63
N ALA A 605 4.27 -6.18 19.48
CA ALA A 605 4.07 -5.15 18.48
C ALA A 605 5.08 -3.99 18.56
N GLU A 606 5.69 -3.85 19.72
CA GLU A 606 6.63 -2.82 20.10
C GLU A 606 8.09 -3.22 19.82
N HIS A 607 8.33 -4.44 19.33
CA HIS A 607 9.66 -4.94 19.04
C HIS A 607 10.02 -4.74 17.55
N LEU A 608 11.27 -4.37 17.29
CA LEU A 608 11.85 -4.35 15.95
C LEU A 608 13.09 -5.26 15.92
N VAL A 609 13.43 -5.77 14.74
CA VAL A 609 14.63 -6.58 14.53
C VAL A 609 15.37 -6.08 13.29
N LEU A 610 16.65 -5.79 13.47
CA LEU A 610 17.59 -5.48 12.39
C LEU A 610 18.60 -6.63 12.25
N PRO A 611 18.57 -7.40 11.15
CA PRO A 611 19.59 -8.39 10.87
C PRO A 611 20.97 -7.75 10.73
N ILE A 612 21.99 -8.41 11.26
CA ILE A 612 23.39 -8.01 11.18
C ILE A 612 24.20 -9.17 10.61
N TRP A 613 25.01 -8.88 9.61
CA TRP A 613 26.00 -9.82 9.10
C TRP A 613 27.38 -9.49 9.67
N ILE A 614 28.06 -10.46 10.28
CA ILE A 614 29.44 -10.34 10.74
C ILE A 614 30.35 -10.93 9.67
N CYS A 615 31.06 -10.08 8.92
CA CYS A 615 32.06 -10.54 7.97
C CYS A 615 33.24 -11.13 8.76
N GLY A 616 33.56 -12.41 8.50
CA GLY A 616 34.71 -13.08 9.13
C GLY A 616 36.04 -12.40 8.82
N ASP A 617 37.10 -12.77 9.55
CA ASP A 617 38.41 -12.09 9.50
C ASP A 617 39.12 -12.14 8.12
N ASP A 618 38.68 -13.00 7.19
CA ASP A 618 39.27 -13.14 5.85
C ASP A 618 38.64 -12.24 4.76
N ASP A 619 37.62 -11.41 5.08
CA ASP A 619 36.94 -10.47 4.14
C ASP A 619 36.44 -11.07 2.79
N ALA A 620 36.48 -12.39 2.64
CA ALA A 620 36.24 -13.12 1.39
C ALA A 620 34.93 -13.94 1.40
N GLY A 621 34.19 -13.93 2.52
CA GLY A 621 32.94 -14.68 2.68
C GLY A 621 31.74 -13.98 2.06
N ASN A 622 30.88 -14.74 1.41
CA ASN A 622 29.54 -14.29 1.05
C ASN A 622 28.63 -14.34 2.28
N PRO A 623 27.62 -13.47 2.40
CA PRO A 623 26.61 -13.62 3.44
C PRO A 623 25.95 -15.01 3.42
N ASP A 624 25.83 -15.60 4.60
CA ASP A 624 25.18 -16.89 4.89
C ASP A 624 24.53 -16.82 6.28
N ARG A 625 23.74 -17.82 6.66
CA ARG A 625 23.05 -17.83 7.96
C ARG A 625 23.99 -18.03 9.15
N TRP A 626 25.17 -18.61 8.93
CA TRP A 626 26.14 -18.95 9.98
C TRP A 626 26.87 -17.72 10.52
N HIS A 627 26.89 -16.64 9.75
CA HIS A 627 27.47 -15.36 10.14
C HIS A 627 26.42 -14.29 10.44
N MET A 628 25.15 -14.69 10.59
CA MET A 628 24.08 -13.78 10.99
C MET A 628 23.96 -13.66 12.50
N THR A 629 23.73 -12.42 12.92
CA THR A 629 23.24 -12.01 14.24
C THR A 629 22.15 -10.95 14.03
N ALA A 630 21.70 -10.30 15.10
CA ALA A 630 20.73 -9.22 15.01
C ALA A 630 20.91 -8.16 16.09
N MET A 631 20.32 -7.00 15.84
CA MET A 631 19.97 -6.02 16.84
C MET A 631 18.47 -6.15 17.14
N PHE A 632 18.15 -6.48 18.38
CA PHE A 632 16.78 -6.59 18.87
C PHE A 632 16.41 -5.29 19.57
N ILE A 633 15.36 -4.64 19.08
CA ILE A 633 14.93 -3.35 19.57
C ILE A 633 13.59 -3.51 20.27
N GLN A 634 13.47 -2.91 21.44
CA GLN A 634 12.22 -2.78 22.16
C GLN A 634 11.88 -1.31 22.31
N VAL A 635 10.62 -0.97 22.04
CA VAL A 635 10.10 0.39 22.18
C VAL A 635 9.05 0.42 23.28
N GLY A 636 9.08 1.42 24.17
CA GLY A 636 8.06 1.61 25.22
C GLY A 636 8.46 1.11 26.62
N ASN A 637 7.53 1.23 27.58
CA ASN A 637 7.86 1.26 29.02
C ASN A 637 7.76 -0.07 29.79
N ASP A 638 7.04 -1.08 29.29
CA ASP A 638 6.47 -2.14 30.17
C ASP A 638 6.95 -3.59 29.93
N SER A 639 8.08 -3.83 29.26
CA SER A 639 8.60 -5.20 29.14
C SER A 639 10.09 -5.33 29.45
N VAL A 640 10.44 -6.39 30.16
CA VAL A 640 11.82 -6.88 30.24
C VAL A 640 12.02 -7.81 29.04
N PHE A 641 13.13 -7.69 28.32
CA PHE A 641 13.48 -8.62 27.23
C PHE A 641 13.39 -10.07 27.73
N ASN A 642 12.45 -10.86 27.19
CA ASN A 642 12.33 -12.28 27.53
C ASN A 642 13.31 -13.10 26.69
N GLU A 643 14.35 -13.65 27.33
CA GLU A 643 15.38 -14.50 26.71
C GLU A 643 14.81 -15.71 25.93
N GLU A 644 13.59 -16.17 26.24
CA GLU A 644 12.93 -17.27 25.51
C GLU A 644 12.60 -16.94 24.05
N GLN A 645 12.41 -15.66 23.69
CA GLN A 645 12.22 -15.24 22.28
C GLN A 645 13.49 -15.41 21.44
N PHE A 646 14.64 -15.61 22.10
CA PHE A 646 15.97 -15.67 21.52
C PHE A 646 16.50 -17.10 21.36
N GLU A 647 15.88 -18.09 22.01
CA GLU A 647 16.34 -19.50 21.98
C GLU A 647 16.39 -20.08 20.55
N SER A 648 15.61 -19.54 19.63
CA SER A 648 15.61 -19.95 18.21
C SER A 648 16.83 -19.47 17.40
N PHE A 649 17.59 -18.50 17.92
CA PHE A 649 18.85 -18.00 17.36
C PHE A 649 20.09 -18.73 17.94
N THR A 650 19.91 -19.60 18.93
CA THR A 650 20.98 -20.12 19.80
C THR A 650 21.09 -21.65 19.79
N GLN A 651 20.60 -22.32 18.75
CA GLN A 651 20.47 -23.79 18.75
C GLN A 651 21.78 -24.55 18.43
N ASN A 652 22.85 -23.87 18.01
CA ASN A 652 24.10 -24.52 17.63
C ASN A 652 25.07 -24.59 18.83
N GLU A 653 25.26 -25.79 19.40
CA GLU A 653 26.25 -26.04 20.44
C GLU A 653 27.67 -25.72 19.94
N GLY A 654 28.29 -24.67 20.47
CA GLY A 654 29.71 -24.35 20.27
C GLY A 654 30.02 -23.00 19.62
N ASP A 655 29.03 -22.34 19.00
CA ASP A 655 29.21 -21.05 18.31
C ASP A 655 28.63 -19.88 19.12
N LYS A 656 29.50 -19.09 19.76
CA LYS A 656 29.10 -17.95 20.62
C LYS A 656 28.96 -16.68 19.79
N ARG A 657 27.81 -16.50 19.15
CA ARG A 657 27.52 -15.30 18.35
C ARG A 657 27.13 -14.08 19.18
N PRO A 658 27.81 -12.93 19.05
CA PRO A 658 27.43 -11.71 19.75
C PRO A 658 26.20 -11.05 19.14
N TYR A 659 25.35 -10.41 19.95
CA TYR A 659 24.16 -9.70 19.49
C TYR A 659 23.94 -8.40 20.29
N ILE A 660 23.10 -7.50 19.76
CA ILE A 660 22.79 -6.21 20.38
C ILE A 660 21.33 -6.20 20.85
N THR A 661 21.06 -5.73 22.06
CA THR A 661 19.73 -5.37 22.53
C THR A 661 19.65 -3.87 22.76
N LEU A 662 18.59 -3.24 22.24
CA LEU A 662 18.36 -1.81 22.32
C LEU A 662 16.98 -1.53 22.91
N ALA A 663 16.91 -0.95 24.10
CA ALA A 663 15.68 -0.44 24.69
C ALA A 663 15.53 1.06 24.37
N MET A 664 14.39 1.47 23.83
CA MET A 664 14.06 2.85 23.48
C MET A 664 12.84 3.33 24.29
N HIS A 665 13.09 4.18 25.28
CA HIS A 665 12.06 4.84 26.08
C HIS A 665 11.80 6.25 25.55
N LEU A 666 10.89 6.34 24.57
CA LEU A 666 10.57 7.57 23.85
C LEU A 666 9.54 8.42 24.62
N VAL A 667 9.92 8.93 25.79
CA VAL A 667 9.04 9.77 26.60
C VAL A 667 8.98 11.19 26.03
N GLY A 668 7.78 11.74 25.89
CA GLY A 668 7.57 13.16 25.55
C GLY A 668 7.95 14.05 26.73
N THR A 669 9.24 14.42 26.83
CA THR A 669 9.88 15.30 27.84
C THR A 669 9.54 15.02 29.31
N PRO A 670 10.50 14.54 30.12
CA PRO A 670 10.71 15.15 31.45
C PRO A 670 12.18 15.18 31.96
N GLU A 671 12.40 16.07 32.93
CA GLU A 671 13.59 16.50 33.70
C GLU A 671 15.01 15.86 33.62
N LYS A 672 15.30 14.69 33.03
CA LYS A 672 16.69 14.21 32.81
C LYS A 672 16.81 13.22 31.62
N ASP A 673 17.38 13.67 30.51
CA ASP A 673 17.86 12.78 29.43
C ASP A 673 18.97 11.86 29.98
N GLN A 674 18.89 10.54 29.74
CA GLN A 674 19.90 9.57 30.18
C GLN A 674 20.15 8.48 29.12
N VAL A 675 21.40 8.11 28.94
CA VAL A 675 21.79 6.89 28.23
C VAL A 675 22.64 6.08 29.20
N SER A 676 22.20 4.86 29.49
CA SER A 676 22.89 3.96 30.41
C SER A 676 23.37 2.73 29.65
N PRO A 677 24.68 2.60 29.37
CA PRO A 677 25.26 1.29 29.10
C PRO A 677 25.27 0.53 30.42
N HIS A 678 24.37 -0.45 30.60
CA HIS A 678 24.39 -1.29 31.79
C HIS A 678 25.71 -2.07 31.85
N SER A 679 26.64 -1.51 32.62
CA SER A 679 27.94 -2.07 32.98
C SER A 679 28.07 -2.13 34.50
N GLU A 680 26.96 -2.36 35.21
CA GLU A 680 27.06 -2.72 36.61
C GLU A 680 27.44 -4.19 36.72
N SER A 681 28.57 -4.42 37.40
CA SER A 681 29.07 -5.74 37.74
C SER A 681 27.97 -6.52 38.46
N ALA A 682 27.27 -7.39 37.74
CA ALA A 682 26.33 -8.34 38.30
C ALA A 682 27.10 -9.36 39.15
N THR A 683 27.44 -8.97 40.37
CA THR A 683 27.65 -9.91 41.47
C THR A 683 26.27 -10.33 41.99
N THR A 684 25.49 -10.98 41.13
CA THR A 684 24.29 -11.72 41.50
C THR A 684 24.46 -13.11 40.91
N GLN A 685 24.65 -14.08 41.80
CA GLN A 685 24.74 -15.49 41.49
C GLN A 685 23.45 -15.94 40.80
N PHE A 686 23.42 -15.94 39.46
CA PHE A 686 22.45 -16.72 38.72
C PHE A 686 22.86 -18.20 38.81
N PRO A 687 21.95 -19.13 39.16
CA PRO A 687 22.27 -20.55 39.17
C PRO A 687 22.60 -21.01 37.74
N PRO A 688 23.59 -21.89 37.55
CA PRO A 688 24.04 -22.27 36.22
C PRO A 688 22.98 -23.16 35.56
N ARG A 689 22.38 -22.69 34.48
CA ARG A 689 21.71 -23.56 33.51
C ARG A 689 22.33 -23.38 32.12
N THR A 690 23.01 -24.47 31.71
CA THR A 690 23.32 -24.95 30.35
C THR A 690 24.10 -24.05 29.36
N SER A 691 25.43 -24.19 29.44
CA SER A 691 26.44 -24.42 28.38
C SER A 691 26.58 -23.59 27.09
N SER A 692 25.75 -22.61 26.72
CA SER A 692 26.03 -21.78 25.50
C SER A 692 25.51 -20.33 25.55
N ALA A 693 25.98 -19.53 26.51
CA ALA A 693 25.64 -18.11 26.56
C ALA A 693 26.32 -17.31 25.43
N HIS A 694 25.52 -16.71 24.54
CA HIS A 694 25.91 -15.78 23.48
C HIS A 694 26.23 -14.38 24.06
N PRO A 695 27.27 -13.66 23.62
CA PRO A 695 27.57 -12.31 24.14
C PRO A 695 26.46 -11.29 23.85
N ARG A 696 25.84 -10.74 24.91
CA ARG A 696 24.77 -9.73 24.80
C ARG A 696 25.31 -8.32 25.04
N TYR A 697 25.22 -7.44 24.05
CA TYR A 697 25.53 -6.01 24.20
C TYR A 697 24.25 -5.21 24.39
N GLU A 698 24.07 -4.68 25.59
CA GLU A 698 22.82 -4.05 26.01
C GLU A 698 22.94 -2.53 26.03
N ILE A 699 22.01 -1.86 25.34
CA ILE A 699 21.94 -0.40 25.19
C ILE A 699 20.54 0.04 25.64
N SER A 700 20.47 1.02 26.55
CA SER A 700 19.20 1.65 26.95
C SER A 700 19.27 3.15 26.68
N LEU A 701 18.30 3.65 25.91
CA LEU A 701 18.15 5.06 25.53
C LEU A 701 16.85 5.62 26.13
N GLU A 702 16.97 6.64 26.98
CA GLU A 702 15.84 7.33 27.61
C GLU A 702 15.73 8.77 27.10
N GLY A 703 14.53 9.14 26.62
CA GLY A 703 14.23 10.45 26.05
C GLY A 703 14.06 10.41 24.53
N CYS A 704 13.64 11.53 23.94
CA CYS A 704 13.48 11.71 22.49
C CYS A 704 13.89 13.14 22.10
N SER A 705 15.19 13.41 22.16
CA SER A 705 15.79 14.72 21.95
C SER A 705 17.08 14.64 21.11
N SER A 706 17.59 15.82 20.70
CA SER A 706 18.84 15.94 19.95
C SER A 706 20.10 15.57 20.74
N SER A 707 20.01 15.48 22.08
CA SER A 707 21.10 15.00 22.94
C SER A 707 21.23 13.47 22.89
N VAL A 708 20.11 12.75 22.83
CA VAL A 708 20.06 11.28 22.83
C VAL A 708 20.22 10.73 21.42
N TYR A 709 19.63 11.38 20.42
CA TYR A 709 19.63 10.92 19.03
C TYR A 709 20.23 11.95 18.08
N ASN A 710 21.28 11.54 17.36
CA ASN A 710 21.98 12.38 16.37
C ASN A 710 21.13 12.71 15.12
N VAL A 711 20.02 12.00 14.91
CA VAL A 711 19.10 12.22 13.80
C VAL A 711 17.95 13.18 14.15
N ILE A 712 17.96 13.73 15.37
CA ILE A 712 17.01 14.73 15.83
C ILE A 712 17.73 16.07 15.90
N SER A 713 17.24 17.06 15.16
CA SER A 713 17.66 18.45 15.34
C SER A 713 16.90 19.10 16.49
N LYS A 714 17.48 20.14 17.12
CA LYS A 714 16.78 20.97 18.12
C LYS A 714 15.43 21.52 17.64
N LYS A 715 15.30 21.79 16.33
CA LYS A 715 14.05 22.29 15.74
C LYS A 715 12.98 21.19 15.64
N SER A 716 13.41 19.97 15.36
CA SER A 716 12.53 18.81 15.17
C SER A 716 12.03 18.16 16.47
N GLU A 717 12.63 18.45 17.63
CA GLU A 717 12.20 17.92 18.94
C GLU A 717 10.71 18.17 19.19
N SER A 718 10.22 19.37 18.85
CA SER A 718 8.79 19.71 18.99
C SER A 718 7.87 18.87 18.10
N SER A 719 8.37 18.39 16.95
CA SER A 719 7.64 17.50 16.06
C SER A 719 7.50 16.11 16.66
N TYR A 720 8.58 15.53 17.18
CA TYR A 720 8.55 14.24 17.87
C TYR A 720 7.71 14.29 19.14
N SER A 721 7.88 15.32 19.97
CA SER A 721 7.03 15.54 21.16
C SER A 721 5.54 15.60 20.80
N THR A 722 5.18 16.25 19.68
CA THR A 722 3.79 16.29 19.21
C THR A 722 3.27 14.92 18.78
N ILE A 723 4.09 14.12 18.11
CA ILE A 723 3.74 12.76 17.66
C ILE A 723 3.59 11.82 18.87
N LEU A 724 4.48 11.93 19.86
CA LEU A 724 4.52 11.07 21.04
C LEU A 724 3.49 11.45 22.11
N ALA A 725 3.06 12.72 22.16
CA ALA A 725 2.09 13.19 23.14
C ALA A 725 0.81 12.35 23.08
N ASP A 726 0.40 11.74 24.20
CA ASP A 726 -0.86 11.00 24.26
C ASP A 726 -2.02 11.96 23.97
N ARG A 727 -2.78 11.64 22.93
CA ARG A 727 -3.96 12.39 22.52
C ARG A 727 -5.08 11.40 22.38
N GLY A 728 -5.82 11.19 23.47
CA GLY A 728 -7.12 10.52 23.42
C GLY A 728 -8.16 11.39 22.72
N MET A 729 -9.44 11.03 22.85
CA MET A 729 -10.54 11.80 22.26
C MET A 729 -10.65 13.24 22.80
N LEU A 730 -10.24 13.48 24.05
CA LEU A 730 -10.44 14.77 24.73
C LEU A 730 -9.62 15.94 24.19
N PRO A 731 -8.34 15.77 23.81
CA PRO A 731 -7.57 16.82 23.14
C PRO A 731 -8.19 17.36 21.84
N GLU A 732 -9.06 16.60 21.18
CA GLU A 732 -9.82 17.08 20.00
C GLU A 732 -11.08 17.87 20.38
N HIS A 733 -11.44 17.92 21.68
CA HIS A 733 -12.62 18.62 22.11
C HIS A 733 -12.46 20.14 21.85
N PRO A 734 -13.30 20.76 21.01
CA PRO A 734 -13.06 22.10 20.49
C PRO A 734 -13.19 23.20 21.56
N ARG A 735 -13.67 22.87 22.76
CA ARG A 735 -13.87 23.81 23.87
C ARG A 735 -13.07 23.37 25.10
N GLY A 736 -12.17 24.23 25.57
CA GLY A 736 -11.38 23.97 26.78
C GLY A 736 -12.12 24.25 28.09
N GLY A 737 -11.40 24.10 29.21
CA GLY A 737 -11.86 24.48 30.55
C GLY A 737 -13.14 23.76 30.99
N LYS A 738 -14.15 24.53 31.41
CA LYS A 738 -15.41 24.01 31.98
C LYS A 738 -16.17 23.04 31.06
N PHE A 739 -16.03 23.17 29.75
CA PHE A 739 -16.67 22.28 28.78
C PHE A 739 -15.98 20.92 28.70
N LEU A 740 -14.64 20.92 28.80
CA LEU A 740 -13.87 19.67 28.87
C LEU A 740 -14.14 18.94 30.18
N ALA A 741 -14.23 19.67 31.31
CA ALA A 741 -14.64 19.11 32.59
C ALA A 741 -16.05 18.51 32.55
N ALA A 742 -17.00 19.18 31.87
CA ALA A 742 -18.34 18.63 31.66
C ALA A 742 -18.31 17.34 30.83
N THR A 743 -17.45 17.27 29.80
CA THR A 743 -17.27 16.07 28.98
C THR A 743 -16.64 14.93 29.77
N LYS A 744 -15.64 15.20 30.62
CA LYS A 744 -15.07 14.21 31.56
C LYS A 744 -16.13 13.63 32.51
N ARG A 745 -17.06 14.45 33.00
CA ARG A 745 -18.19 13.98 33.83
C ARG A 745 -19.16 13.05 33.12
N MET A 746 -19.17 13.02 31.78
CA MET A 746 -19.93 12.04 31.00
C MET A 746 -19.28 10.64 31.03
N LYS A 747 -18.12 10.48 31.69
CA LYS A 747 -17.35 9.23 31.83
C LYS A 747 -16.99 8.57 30.49
N PRO A 748 -16.43 9.32 29.50
CA PRO A 748 -15.91 8.72 28.28
C PRO A 748 -14.72 7.76 28.53
N PHE A 749 -14.02 7.93 29.65
CA PHE A 749 -13.07 6.99 30.25
C PHE A 749 -13.22 7.10 31.78
N TRP A 750 -12.74 6.07 32.47
CA TRP A 750 -12.79 6.01 33.93
C TRP A 750 -11.43 6.41 34.51
N GLU A 751 -11.40 7.54 35.20
CA GLU A 751 -10.27 8.02 36.00
C GLU A 751 -10.68 8.01 37.49
N PRO A 752 -9.74 8.10 38.45
CA PRO A 752 -10.07 8.23 39.87
C PRO A 752 -11.10 9.34 40.17
N GLU A 753 -11.09 10.45 39.43
CA GLU A 753 -12.09 11.53 39.57
C GLU A 753 -13.47 11.17 39.01
N SER A 754 -13.61 10.08 38.26
CA SER A 754 -14.90 9.59 37.72
C SER A 754 -15.79 8.93 38.78
N PHE A 755 -15.28 8.77 40.00
CA PHE A 755 -15.96 8.22 41.16
C PHE A 755 -16.43 9.31 42.14
N ASP A 756 -16.56 10.55 41.69
CA ASP A 756 -17.09 11.68 42.47
C ASP A 756 -18.48 11.44 43.11
N TRP A 757 -19.24 10.50 42.55
CA TRP A 757 -20.53 10.02 43.04
C TRP A 757 -20.45 8.95 44.14
N ALA A 758 -19.29 8.36 44.39
CA ALA A 758 -19.09 7.30 45.36
C ALA A 758 -18.35 7.82 46.61
N SER A 759 -18.88 7.51 47.80
CA SER A 759 -18.13 7.67 49.05
C SER A 759 -17.74 6.29 49.58
N MET A 760 -16.44 6.08 49.81
CA MET A 760 -15.91 4.83 50.37
C MET A 760 -15.69 4.99 51.87
N LYS A 761 -16.03 3.96 52.66
CA LYS A 761 -15.66 3.92 54.08
C LYS A 761 -14.13 3.85 54.17
N ARG A 762 -13.50 4.87 54.75
CA ARG A 762 -12.08 4.78 55.13
C ARG A 762 -11.95 3.67 56.16
N GLU A 763 -11.32 2.55 55.81
CA GLU A 763 -10.86 1.61 56.81
C GLU A 763 -9.80 2.31 57.65
N GLY A 764 -10.03 2.36 58.97
CA GLY A 764 -9.11 2.97 59.92
C GLY A 764 -7.80 2.21 59.98
N ARG A 765 -6.85 2.56 59.11
CA ARG A 765 -5.44 2.46 59.44
C ARG A 765 -5.01 3.82 59.95
N SER A 766 -4.80 3.86 61.25
CA SER A 766 -4.42 4.97 62.08
C SER A 766 -3.36 5.85 61.40
N GLN A 767 -3.75 7.10 61.13
CA GLN A 767 -2.82 8.21 60.98
C GLN A 767 -2.01 8.31 62.28
N ALA A 768 -0.75 7.91 62.23
CA ALA A 768 0.27 8.41 63.14
C ALA A 768 1.46 8.82 62.26
N ALA A 769 1.85 10.08 62.41
CA ALA A 769 2.88 10.79 61.65
C ALA A 769 2.43 11.27 60.27
N ARG A 770 1.90 12.51 60.23
CA ARG A 770 2.63 13.69 59.72
C ARG A 770 1.68 14.88 59.69
N ASP A 771 1.33 15.37 60.88
CA ASP A 771 1.12 16.80 61.04
C ASP A 771 2.52 17.39 61.17
N ASN A 772 3.01 17.99 60.10
CA ASN A 772 4.03 19.03 60.09
C ASN A 772 4.14 19.52 58.64
N GLU A 773 4.15 20.86 58.49
CA GLU A 773 4.32 21.63 57.24
C GLU A 773 2.98 21.79 56.49
N ASP A 774 2.32 22.96 56.40
CA ASP A 774 2.79 24.34 56.50
C ASP A 774 1.67 25.31 56.94
N HIS A 775 2.05 26.25 57.80
CA HIS A 775 1.35 27.49 58.10
C HIS A 775 2.02 28.62 57.30
N ASP A 776 1.26 29.69 57.06
CA ASP A 776 1.66 31.02 56.56
C ASP A 776 1.88 31.12 55.05
N ASP A 777 1.48 32.16 54.31
CA ASP A 777 0.84 33.45 54.58
C ASP A 777 0.44 33.95 53.18
N GLU A 778 -0.77 34.46 52.93
CA GLU A 778 -0.91 35.56 51.98
C GLU A 778 -2.18 36.37 52.23
N ARG A 779 -1.95 37.67 52.39
CA ARG A 779 -2.83 38.70 52.93
C ARG A 779 -3.63 39.30 51.79
N ASP A 780 -4.94 39.37 51.95
CA ASP A 780 -5.81 40.12 51.06
C ASP A 780 -5.95 41.57 51.57
N VAL A 781 -5.59 42.52 50.70
CA VAL A 781 -5.78 43.96 50.91
C VAL A 781 -7.06 44.38 50.19
N THR A 782 -7.98 44.90 51.00
CA THR A 782 -9.20 45.66 50.70
C THR A 782 -9.23 46.44 49.38
N MET A 783 -10.39 46.42 48.70
CA MET A 783 -11.05 47.65 48.24
C MET A 783 -12.58 47.48 48.14
N ASP A 784 -13.26 48.47 48.71
CA ASP A 784 -14.70 48.72 48.79
C ASP A 784 -15.43 48.63 47.45
N ASP A 785 -16.67 48.13 47.49
CA ASP A 785 -17.77 48.65 46.67
C ASP A 785 -18.99 48.81 47.60
N SER A 786 -19.19 50.06 48.05
CA SER A 786 -20.40 50.54 48.69
C SER A 786 -21.35 51.11 47.63
N ASP A 787 -22.63 50.73 47.76
CA ASP A 787 -23.82 51.55 47.53
C ASP A 787 -24.07 52.12 46.11
N GLU A 788 -25.25 51.88 45.53
CA GLU A 788 -26.47 52.65 45.86
C GLU A 788 -27.66 52.30 44.94
N ASN A 789 -28.77 51.94 45.59
CA ASN A 789 -30.19 52.32 45.40
C ASN A 789 -30.94 52.37 44.05
N GLU A 790 -32.21 51.99 44.21
CA GLU A 790 -33.40 52.15 43.39
C GLU A 790 -33.61 53.56 42.79
N ASN A 791 -33.77 53.64 41.46
CA ASN A 791 -34.95 54.16 40.73
C ASN A 791 -34.77 54.04 39.21
#